data_AF-A0A1S9DDP1-F1
#
_entry.id   AF-A0A1S9DDP1-F1
#
_cell.length_a   1.000
_cell.length_b   1.000
_cell.length_c   1.000
_cell.angle_alpha   90.00
_cell.angle_beta   90.00
_cell.angle_gamma   90.00
#
_symmetry.space_group_name_H-M   'P 1'
#
loop_
_entity.id
_entity.type
_entity.pdbx_description
1 polymer ?
#
loop_
_entity_poly.entity_id
_entity_poly.type
_entity_poly.pdbx_seq_one_letter_code
_entity_poly.pdbx_strand_id
1 'polypeptide(L)'
;MPLNLSLYLVTDSTPAILKGRDLCTVVEEALKGGVTIVQYRDKKSDTGEQIQTAKKLHQITQKYGVPLLINDRVDVALAAGVEGVHLGQDDMAIEQAKQLLPKDAIIGITAASIEEAQKAIDAGADYLGIGTMFATPTKTNTKHIIGTAGTQAILDAISDTGRSVGTVSIGGINLSNVQRVLYQSRAPRKELDGVAIVSAIIAADDPKAAAAEFVKRIATPPPFVRAPAAPQIREVAALQEEVPKIVQKVVQAHPLVHNMINFVVANFVANVALSMGASPIMAPHGDEAVDLAQFDGGLVVNMGTLTSESVPNYVKAIKAYNERGNPVVYDPVGAPATHIRRGAVKQLMAGGYFDLIKGNEGEIRQVFGSSGVIQRGVDSGPSRLDGQAKAILVRDLARREHNLVLLTGAVDYLSDGERVIAVENGHELLGQVTGTGCAVGTVSGCFLTGHPSDRLLAVLSGILMYEIAAENAASKEYVRGPGSFVPAFLDELYAIRQAALKGDHSWFTGRAKIQMIDLIPTTTKLLKAANTLQIPTYVTTQNRSKLGDTVSELQPHLSSPNVKANVDKTLFSMITPEIEAKLPKTTAGETPLDAIIVGIETHICVTQTTLDMLERGHRVYVIVDGVSSVNSEERGIALARLRDAGAVVTSSESILFEILGDAGHGGFRTVSGLVKEMKEETKGALEVFSKI
;
A
#
# COMPACT_ATOMS: atom_id res chain seq x y z
N MET A 1 -26.83 20.84 11.44
CA MET A 1 -26.52 20.07 10.22
C MET A 1 -25.17 19.40 10.41
N PRO A 2 -24.91 18.23 9.79
CA PRO A 2 -23.57 17.65 9.81
C PRO A 2 -22.56 18.61 9.18
N LEU A 3 -21.34 18.67 9.74
CA LEU A 3 -20.27 19.55 9.28
C LEU A 3 -19.75 19.10 7.91
N ASN A 4 -19.84 19.96 6.88
CA ASN A 4 -19.35 19.64 5.54
C ASN A 4 -17.89 20.10 5.36
N LEU A 5 -16.97 19.15 5.41
CA LEU A 5 -15.53 19.38 5.32
C LEU A 5 -14.95 19.27 3.90
N SER A 6 -15.79 19.05 2.88
CA SER A 6 -15.37 18.69 1.51
C SER A 6 -14.28 19.61 0.96
N LEU A 7 -14.53 20.93 0.92
CA LEU A 7 -13.57 21.93 0.48
C LEU A 7 -13.39 22.99 1.57
N TYR A 8 -12.33 22.82 2.34
CA TYR A 8 -11.99 23.68 3.46
C TYR A 8 -10.99 24.76 3.04
N LEU A 9 -11.41 26.03 3.01
CA LEU A 9 -10.52 27.16 2.78
C LEU A 9 -9.87 27.64 4.08
N VAL A 10 -8.54 27.74 4.09
CA VAL A 10 -7.80 28.46 5.14
C VAL A 10 -7.24 29.76 4.54
N THR A 11 -7.46 30.89 5.20
CA THR A 11 -6.96 32.17 4.70
C THR A 11 -5.47 32.36 4.94
N ASP A 12 -4.83 33.18 4.12
CA ASP A 12 -3.51 33.71 4.42
C ASP A 12 -3.42 35.16 3.90
N SER A 13 -3.31 36.11 4.82
CA SER A 13 -3.29 37.54 4.51
C SER A 13 -1.90 38.08 4.15
N THR A 14 -0.87 37.21 4.07
CA THR A 14 0.48 37.69 3.78
C THR A 14 0.58 38.28 2.37
N PRO A 15 1.34 39.37 2.16
CA PRO A 15 1.47 40.00 0.85
C PRO A 15 1.91 39.05 -0.26
N ALA A 16 2.74 38.05 0.08
CA ALA A 16 3.24 37.05 -0.86
C ALA A 16 2.13 36.14 -1.44
N ILE A 17 1.08 35.87 -0.66
CA ILE A 17 -0.02 34.99 -1.09
C ILE A 17 -1.21 35.82 -1.57
N LEU A 18 -1.60 36.85 -0.83
CA LEU A 18 -2.78 37.67 -1.15
C LEU A 18 -2.54 38.64 -2.31
N LYS A 19 -1.27 38.95 -2.63
CA LYS A 19 -0.86 39.84 -3.73
C LYS A 19 -1.53 41.22 -3.69
N GLY A 20 -1.76 41.75 -2.49
CA GLY A 20 -2.37 43.07 -2.27
C GLY A 20 -3.89 43.14 -2.54
N ARG A 21 -4.56 42.01 -2.79
CA ARG A 21 -6.02 41.94 -2.94
C ARG A 21 -6.72 42.06 -1.59
N ASP A 22 -7.99 42.44 -1.61
CA ASP A 22 -8.82 42.42 -0.41
C ASP A 22 -9.20 40.97 -0.03
N LEU A 23 -8.92 40.58 1.21
CA LEU A 23 -9.16 39.22 1.68
C LEU A 23 -10.65 38.86 1.65
N CYS A 24 -11.53 39.78 2.04
CA CYS A 24 -12.97 39.54 2.09
C CYS A 24 -13.52 39.22 0.69
N THR A 25 -13.08 39.99 -0.32
CA THR A 25 -13.42 39.77 -1.73
C THR A 25 -12.93 38.41 -2.23
N VAL A 26 -11.67 38.03 -1.92
CA VAL A 26 -11.11 36.72 -2.30
C VAL A 26 -11.89 35.56 -1.67
N VAL A 27 -12.23 35.66 -0.39
CA VAL A 27 -13.04 34.65 0.31
C VAL A 27 -14.46 34.57 -0.27
N GLU A 28 -15.08 35.70 -0.58
CA GLU A 28 -16.42 35.72 -1.20
C GLU A 28 -16.42 35.06 -2.58
N GLU A 29 -15.42 35.30 -3.42
CA GLU A 29 -15.29 34.61 -4.71
C GLU A 29 -15.06 33.10 -4.54
N ALA A 30 -14.24 32.68 -3.56
CA ALA A 30 -14.05 31.27 -3.27
C ALA A 30 -15.35 30.59 -2.77
N LEU A 31 -16.16 31.27 -1.95
CA LEU A 31 -17.49 30.80 -1.53
C LEU A 31 -18.44 30.62 -2.72
N LYS A 32 -18.45 31.55 -3.67
CA LYS A 32 -19.21 31.40 -4.94
C LYS A 32 -18.73 30.20 -5.77
N GLY A 33 -17.51 29.74 -5.58
CA GLY A 33 -16.95 28.53 -6.20
C GLY A 33 -17.26 27.23 -5.45
N GLY A 34 -17.89 27.29 -4.27
CA GLY A 34 -18.35 26.11 -3.53
C GLY A 34 -17.48 25.68 -2.34
N VAL A 35 -16.70 26.60 -1.75
CA VAL A 35 -16.06 26.36 -0.44
C VAL A 35 -17.14 26.04 0.61
N THR A 36 -16.91 25.00 1.42
CA THR A 36 -17.90 24.48 2.38
C THR A 36 -17.61 24.83 3.83
N ILE A 37 -16.40 25.32 4.12
CA ILE A 37 -15.96 25.81 5.44
C ILE A 37 -14.78 26.77 5.25
N VAL A 38 -14.74 27.85 6.05
CA VAL A 38 -13.67 28.85 6.03
C VAL A 38 -13.00 28.93 7.39
N GLN A 39 -11.67 28.98 7.41
CA GLN A 39 -10.87 29.32 8.59
C GLN A 39 -10.11 30.61 8.36
N TYR A 40 -10.37 31.60 9.21
CA TYR A 40 -9.59 32.82 9.26
C TYR A 40 -8.32 32.57 10.08
N ARG A 41 -7.17 32.69 9.39
CA ARG A 41 -5.84 32.56 9.97
C ARG A 41 -5.06 33.85 9.75
N ASP A 42 -4.73 34.48 10.87
CA ASP A 42 -3.89 35.67 10.94
C ASP A 42 -2.94 35.57 12.13
N LYS A 43 -1.64 35.62 11.86
CA LYS A 43 -0.59 35.51 12.89
C LYS A 43 0.13 36.82 13.16
N LYS A 44 -0.28 37.93 12.51
CA LYS A 44 0.49 39.18 12.53
C LYS A 44 -0.32 40.38 12.99
N SER A 45 -1.60 40.46 12.61
CA SER A 45 -2.42 41.62 12.97
C SER A 45 -2.71 41.69 14.46
N ASP A 46 -2.97 42.89 14.96
CA ASP A 46 -3.40 43.12 16.33
C ASP A 46 -4.79 42.55 16.57
N THR A 47 -5.06 42.11 17.81
CA THR A 47 -6.33 41.47 18.20
C THR A 47 -7.57 42.27 17.77
N GLY A 48 -7.55 43.60 17.88
CA GLY A 48 -8.67 44.45 17.47
C GLY A 48 -8.95 44.39 15.98
N GLU A 49 -7.91 44.36 15.15
CA GLU A 49 -8.01 44.21 13.70
C GLU A 49 -8.48 42.80 13.33
N GLN A 50 -7.96 41.77 14.01
CA GLN A 50 -8.40 40.39 13.82
C GLN A 50 -9.91 40.24 14.06
N ILE A 51 -10.44 40.82 15.14
CA ILE A 51 -11.88 40.78 15.45
C ILE A 51 -12.70 41.51 14.38
N GLN A 52 -12.25 42.68 13.93
CA GLN A 52 -12.96 43.43 12.89
C GLN A 52 -13.00 42.66 11.56
N THR A 53 -11.89 42.06 11.16
CA THR A 53 -11.80 41.25 9.93
C THR A 53 -12.62 39.97 10.06
N ALA A 54 -12.55 39.28 11.20
CA ALA A 54 -13.37 38.10 11.48
C ALA A 54 -14.87 38.41 11.37
N LYS A 55 -15.35 39.55 11.91
CA LYS A 55 -16.76 39.97 11.79
C LYS A 55 -17.18 40.22 10.33
N LYS A 56 -16.32 40.84 9.52
CA LYS A 56 -16.59 41.04 8.08
C LYS A 56 -16.68 39.72 7.33
N LEU A 57 -15.73 38.81 7.57
CA LEU A 57 -15.74 37.47 6.98
C LEU A 57 -16.96 36.65 7.44
N HIS A 58 -17.37 36.80 8.70
CA HIS A 58 -18.54 36.12 9.24
C HIS A 58 -19.82 36.56 8.54
N GLN A 59 -20.02 37.86 8.36
CA GLN A 59 -21.15 38.40 7.59
C GLN A 59 -21.19 37.89 6.15
N ILE A 60 -20.02 37.68 5.52
CA ILE A 60 -19.93 37.13 4.17
C ILE A 60 -20.31 35.65 4.18
N THR A 61 -19.64 34.84 5.01
CA THR A 61 -19.84 33.38 5.09
C THR A 61 -21.28 33.00 5.45
N GLN A 62 -21.94 33.76 6.33
CA GLN A 62 -23.35 33.58 6.67
C GLN A 62 -24.30 33.69 5.46
N LYS A 63 -24.02 34.57 4.49
CA LYS A 63 -24.84 34.70 3.26
C LYS A 63 -24.87 33.40 2.44
N TYR A 64 -23.84 32.57 2.58
CA TYR A 64 -23.70 31.30 1.87
C TYR A 64 -24.01 30.08 2.77
N GLY A 65 -24.37 30.30 4.04
CA GLY A 65 -24.61 29.20 4.99
C GLY A 65 -23.35 28.38 5.32
N VAL A 66 -22.17 28.99 5.20
CA VAL A 66 -20.87 28.35 5.42
C VAL A 66 -20.32 28.77 6.79
N PRO A 67 -19.83 27.86 7.64
CA PRO A 67 -19.26 28.22 8.93
C PRO A 67 -17.89 28.90 8.80
N LEU A 68 -17.61 29.84 9.70
CA LEU A 68 -16.31 30.48 9.88
C LEU A 68 -15.66 30.01 11.19
N LEU A 69 -14.42 29.54 11.09
CA LEU A 69 -13.58 29.19 12.23
C LEU A 69 -12.42 30.17 12.40
N ILE A 70 -11.99 30.38 13.65
CA ILE A 70 -10.77 31.14 13.95
C ILE A 70 -9.61 30.21 14.26
N ASN A 71 -8.45 30.48 13.68
CA ASN A 71 -7.22 29.76 13.95
C ASN A 71 -6.59 30.20 15.29
N ASP A 72 -6.31 29.25 16.19
CA ASP A 72 -5.56 29.36 17.46
C ASP A 72 -6.20 30.27 18.55
N ARG A 73 -7.05 31.24 18.18
CA ARG A 73 -7.53 32.34 19.06
C ARG A 73 -9.00 32.20 19.49
N VAL A 74 -9.23 31.54 20.63
CA VAL A 74 -10.56 31.36 21.25
C VAL A 74 -11.22 32.69 21.65
N ASP A 75 -10.44 33.64 22.14
CA ASP A 75 -10.89 34.97 22.52
C ASP A 75 -11.44 35.78 21.34
N VAL A 76 -10.76 35.71 20.18
CA VAL A 76 -11.19 36.36 18.94
C VAL A 76 -12.47 35.70 18.42
N ALA A 77 -12.57 34.36 18.50
CA ALA A 77 -13.77 33.65 18.09
C ALA A 77 -15.01 34.09 18.89
N LEU A 78 -14.87 34.19 20.22
CA LEU A 78 -15.92 34.67 21.11
C LEU A 78 -16.31 36.12 20.83
N ALA A 79 -15.33 37.01 20.65
CA ALA A 79 -15.58 38.43 20.40
C ALA A 79 -16.21 38.70 19.01
N ALA A 80 -15.90 37.85 18.03
CA ALA A 80 -16.48 37.89 16.70
C ALA A 80 -17.85 37.21 16.62
N GLY A 81 -18.13 36.24 17.49
CA GLY A 81 -19.38 35.47 17.52
C GLY A 81 -19.48 34.43 16.40
N VAL A 82 -18.35 33.83 16.01
CA VAL A 82 -18.29 32.84 14.91
C VAL A 82 -18.55 31.41 15.39
N GLU A 83 -18.66 30.47 14.45
CA GLU A 83 -19.09 29.09 14.72
C GLU A 83 -18.05 28.23 15.45
N GLY A 84 -16.78 28.62 15.52
CA GLY A 84 -15.80 27.85 16.29
C GLY A 84 -14.34 28.19 16.03
N VAL A 85 -13.48 27.22 16.35
CA VAL A 85 -12.02 27.35 16.29
C VAL A 85 -11.34 26.12 15.70
N HIS A 86 -10.11 26.32 15.25
CA HIS A 86 -9.18 25.24 14.99
C HIS A 86 -7.90 25.51 15.77
N LEU A 87 -7.42 24.51 16.50
CA LEU A 87 -6.30 24.64 17.43
C LEU A 87 -5.16 23.68 17.04
N GLY A 88 -3.93 24.15 17.20
CA GLY A 88 -2.72 23.35 17.14
C GLY A 88 -2.38 22.68 18.47
N GLN A 89 -1.31 21.87 18.46
CA GLN A 89 -0.85 21.11 19.63
C GLN A 89 -0.29 22.00 20.75
N ASP A 90 0.23 23.17 20.41
CA ASP A 90 0.84 24.13 21.35
C ASP A 90 -0.15 25.23 21.80
N ASP A 91 -1.40 25.19 21.33
CA ASP A 91 -2.43 26.19 21.63
C ASP A 91 -3.27 25.79 22.86
N MET A 92 -4.38 26.51 23.11
CA MET A 92 -5.32 26.20 24.19
C MET A 92 -5.84 24.75 24.07
N ALA A 93 -5.91 24.03 25.20
CA ALA A 93 -6.44 22.67 25.22
C ALA A 93 -7.95 22.64 24.92
N ILE A 94 -8.43 21.55 24.29
CA ILE A 94 -9.84 21.37 23.90
C ILE A 94 -10.77 21.49 25.10
N GLU A 95 -10.38 20.91 26.23
CA GLU A 95 -11.16 20.89 27.47
C GLU A 95 -11.38 22.31 27.99
N GLN A 96 -10.37 23.17 27.88
CA GLN A 96 -10.45 24.58 28.26
C GLN A 96 -11.26 25.38 27.24
N ALA A 97 -11.04 25.15 25.94
CA ALA A 97 -11.81 25.81 24.89
C ALA A 97 -13.32 25.51 25.02
N LYS A 98 -13.70 24.26 25.34
CA LYS A 98 -15.09 23.85 25.61
C LYS A 98 -15.73 24.51 26.82
N GLN A 99 -14.95 24.94 27.81
CA GLN A 99 -15.48 25.68 28.96
C GLN A 99 -15.82 27.13 28.62
N LEU A 100 -15.14 27.70 27.61
CA LEU A 100 -15.28 29.10 27.21
C LEU A 100 -16.25 29.28 26.05
N LEU A 101 -16.23 28.38 25.08
CA LEU A 101 -17.02 28.44 23.86
C LEU A 101 -18.48 27.99 24.09
N PRO A 102 -19.42 28.44 23.25
CA PRO A 102 -20.77 27.89 23.20
C PRO A 102 -20.76 26.36 23.06
N LYS A 103 -21.77 25.68 23.60
CA LYS A 103 -21.84 24.20 23.62
C LYS A 103 -21.87 23.57 22.22
N ASP A 104 -22.31 24.31 21.23
CA ASP A 104 -22.42 23.94 19.82
C ASP A 104 -21.25 24.43 18.96
N ALA A 105 -20.22 25.02 19.58
CA ALA A 105 -19.04 25.50 18.86
C ALA A 105 -18.26 24.33 18.25
N ILE A 106 -17.82 24.53 17.00
CA ILE A 106 -17.02 23.57 16.25
C ILE A 106 -15.55 23.67 16.70
N ILE A 107 -14.93 22.56 17.07
CA ILE A 107 -13.53 22.50 17.48
C ILE A 107 -12.77 21.51 16.60
N GLY A 108 -11.89 22.06 15.75
CA GLY A 108 -10.93 21.30 14.94
C GLY A 108 -9.55 21.24 15.56
N ILE A 109 -8.83 20.13 15.36
CA ILE A 109 -7.49 19.94 15.93
C ILE A 109 -6.51 19.47 14.89
N THR A 110 -5.32 20.08 14.84
CA THR A 110 -4.21 19.57 14.02
C THR A 110 -3.67 18.28 14.63
N ALA A 111 -3.54 17.22 13.84
CA ALA A 111 -2.87 15.98 14.24
C ALA A 111 -1.87 15.53 13.16
N ALA A 112 -0.65 15.16 13.56
CA ALA A 112 0.41 14.67 12.69
C ALA A 112 0.92 13.27 13.08
N SER A 113 0.39 12.68 14.15
CA SER A 113 0.62 11.28 14.52
C SER A 113 -0.67 10.58 14.95
N ILE A 114 -0.61 9.25 15.07
CA ILE A 114 -1.72 8.43 15.57
C ILE A 114 -2.08 8.83 17.00
N GLU A 115 -1.08 9.05 17.85
CA GLU A 115 -1.26 9.43 19.26
C GLU A 115 -1.96 10.79 19.39
N GLU A 116 -1.54 11.77 18.59
CA GLU A 116 -2.16 13.10 18.57
C GLU A 116 -3.62 13.02 18.10
N ALA A 117 -3.89 12.22 17.06
CA ALA A 117 -5.24 12.04 16.53
C ALA A 117 -6.17 11.38 17.56
N GLN A 118 -5.72 10.30 18.21
CA GLN A 118 -6.49 9.62 19.24
C GLN A 118 -6.79 10.52 20.43
N LYS A 119 -5.76 11.22 20.94
CA LYS A 119 -5.92 12.18 22.05
C LYS A 119 -6.94 13.26 21.72
N ALA A 120 -6.91 13.79 20.50
CA ALA A 120 -7.88 14.81 20.07
C ALA A 120 -9.31 14.28 20.02
N ILE A 121 -9.51 13.03 19.57
CA ILE A 121 -10.83 12.38 19.54
C ILE A 121 -11.37 12.18 20.96
N ASP A 122 -10.55 11.64 21.85
CA ASP A 122 -10.89 11.38 23.25
C ASP A 122 -11.24 12.68 23.99
N ALA A 123 -10.46 13.74 23.75
CA ALA A 123 -10.66 15.04 24.35
C ALA A 123 -11.90 15.78 23.83
N GLY A 124 -12.42 15.41 22.66
CA GLY A 124 -13.65 16.05 22.20
C GLY A 124 -13.75 16.55 20.79
N ALA A 125 -12.72 16.45 19.95
CA ALA A 125 -12.67 17.14 18.67
C ALA A 125 -13.83 16.76 17.73
N ASP A 126 -14.33 17.73 16.98
CA ASP A 126 -15.36 17.52 15.96
C ASP A 126 -14.75 17.07 14.63
N TYR A 127 -13.54 17.55 14.34
CA TYR A 127 -12.74 17.09 13.21
C TYR A 127 -11.23 17.23 13.44
N LEU A 128 -10.46 16.52 12.63
CA LEU A 128 -9.00 16.55 12.61
C LEU A 128 -8.48 17.19 11.32
N GLY A 129 -7.52 18.11 11.46
CA GLY A 129 -6.65 18.56 10.39
C GLY A 129 -5.38 17.72 10.36
N ILE A 130 -5.31 16.75 9.44
CA ILE A 130 -4.23 15.78 9.36
C ILE A 130 -3.02 16.36 8.62
N GLY A 131 -1.97 16.62 9.41
CA GLY A 131 -0.57 16.76 9.02
C GLY A 131 -0.22 17.79 7.94
N THR A 132 1.02 17.72 7.46
CA THR A 132 1.47 18.39 6.23
C THR A 132 1.71 17.33 5.17
N MET A 133 0.88 17.29 4.12
CA MET A 133 0.97 16.27 3.06
C MET A 133 2.25 16.43 2.23
N PHE A 134 2.53 17.67 1.81
CA PHE A 134 3.70 18.01 1.01
C PHE A 134 4.33 19.31 1.52
N ALA A 135 5.60 19.53 1.19
CA ALA A 135 6.28 20.77 1.52
C ALA A 135 5.47 21.98 0.99
N THR A 136 5.32 23.02 1.82
CA THR A 136 4.50 24.20 1.49
C THR A 136 5.18 25.48 1.98
N PRO A 137 5.10 26.58 1.20
CA PRO A 137 5.62 27.88 1.63
C PRO A 137 4.80 28.56 2.74
N THR A 138 3.55 28.12 2.98
CA THR A 138 2.62 28.76 3.94
C THR A 138 2.98 28.49 5.41
N LYS A 139 3.66 27.38 5.70
CA LYS A 139 4.15 27.03 7.05
C LYS A 139 5.63 26.66 6.95
N THR A 140 6.51 27.54 7.41
CA THR A 140 7.97 27.31 7.39
C THR A 140 8.44 26.34 8.48
N ASN A 141 7.62 26.13 9.52
CA ASN A 141 7.92 25.24 10.65
C ASN A 141 7.24 23.86 10.48
N THR A 142 7.54 23.17 9.38
CA THR A 142 6.97 21.84 9.05
C THR A 142 7.77 20.74 9.73
N LYS A 143 7.57 20.57 11.04
CA LYS A 143 8.32 19.59 11.85
C LYS A 143 8.18 18.14 11.32
N HIS A 144 7.06 17.78 10.68
CA HIS A 144 6.85 16.43 10.10
C HIS A 144 5.96 16.46 8.85
N ILE A 145 6.54 16.20 7.66
CA ILE A 145 5.78 15.89 6.43
C ILE A 145 5.46 14.40 6.45
N ILE A 146 4.17 14.05 6.48
CA ILE A 146 3.72 12.66 6.67
C ILE A 146 3.26 11.99 5.37
N GLY A 147 2.85 12.77 4.37
CA GLY A 147 2.36 12.27 3.08
C GLY A 147 1.08 11.44 3.17
N THR A 148 0.76 10.76 2.07
CA THR A 148 -0.42 9.88 1.94
C THR A 148 -0.32 8.67 2.85
N ALA A 149 0.85 8.03 2.94
CA ALA A 149 1.08 6.88 3.81
C ALA A 149 0.87 7.19 5.31
N GLY A 150 1.40 8.32 5.80
CA GLY A 150 1.18 8.71 7.20
C GLY A 150 -0.26 9.12 7.49
N THR A 151 -0.94 9.73 6.51
CA THR A 151 -2.38 10.03 6.61
C THR A 151 -3.22 8.77 6.65
N GLN A 152 -2.91 7.80 5.78
CA GLN A 152 -3.56 6.48 5.76
C GLN A 152 -3.42 5.77 7.11
N ALA A 153 -2.21 5.77 7.71
CA ALA A 153 -1.98 5.17 9.01
C ALA A 153 -2.81 5.83 10.14
N ILE A 154 -2.94 7.16 10.11
CA ILE A 154 -3.79 7.89 11.06
C ILE A 154 -5.27 7.52 10.85
N LEU A 155 -5.75 7.51 9.61
CA LEU A 155 -7.14 7.17 9.29
C LEU A 155 -7.51 5.74 9.68
N ASP A 156 -6.59 4.80 9.46
CA ASP A 156 -6.79 3.40 9.85
C ASP A 156 -6.89 3.26 11.37
N ALA A 157 -5.97 3.87 12.11
CA ALA A 157 -5.96 3.83 13.58
C ALA A 157 -7.23 4.43 14.20
N ILE A 158 -7.75 5.53 13.63
CA ILE A 158 -8.94 6.19 14.20
C ILE A 158 -10.27 5.58 13.74
N SER A 159 -10.25 4.65 12.80
CA SER A 159 -11.47 4.04 12.22
C SER A 159 -12.32 3.28 13.24
N ASP A 160 -11.72 2.83 14.35
CA ASP A 160 -12.35 2.01 15.40
C ASP A 160 -12.69 2.74 16.69
N THR A 161 -12.53 4.06 16.73
CA THR A 161 -12.62 4.85 17.98
C THR A 161 -14.04 4.99 18.53
N GLY A 162 -15.04 4.34 17.92
CA GLY A 162 -16.45 4.38 18.33
C GLY A 162 -17.14 5.74 18.17
N ARG A 163 -16.38 6.79 17.82
CA ARG A 163 -16.85 8.15 17.57
C ARG A 163 -16.57 8.55 16.13
N SER A 164 -17.61 8.99 15.43
CA SER A 164 -17.46 9.61 14.12
C SER A 164 -16.80 10.99 14.27
N VAL A 165 -15.58 11.13 13.78
CA VAL A 165 -14.83 12.39 13.70
C VAL A 165 -14.56 12.75 12.25
N GLY A 166 -14.77 14.02 11.89
CA GLY A 166 -14.43 14.53 10.56
C GLY A 166 -12.91 14.58 10.34
N THR A 167 -12.47 14.48 9.10
CA THR A 167 -11.04 14.44 8.76
C THR A 167 -10.75 15.20 7.48
N VAL A 168 -9.76 16.09 7.53
CA VAL A 168 -9.24 16.78 6.36
C VAL A 168 -7.72 16.68 6.34
N SER A 169 -7.12 16.54 5.17
CA SER A 169 -5.67 16.71 5.02
C SER A 169 -5.33 18.14 4.63
N ILE A 170 -4.16 18.63 5.05
CA ILE A 170 -3.67 19.97 4.73
C ILE A 170 -2.18 19.95 4.32
N GLY A 171 -1.74 21.00 3.63
CA GLY A 171 -0.33 21.27 3.37
C GLY A 171 0.15 20.82 2.00
N GLY A 172 0.38 21.78 1.10
CA GLY A 172 0.90 21.52 -0.26
C GLY A 172 -0.09 20.85 -1.22
N ILE A 173 -1.37 20.76 -0.84
CA ILE A 173 -2.45 20.25 -1.69
C ILE A 173 -2.84 21.31 -2.72
N ASN A 174 -2.96 20.89 -3.99
CA ASN A 174 -3.33 21.72 -5.13
C ASN A 174 -4.10 20.87 -6.18
N LEU A 175 -4.56 21.50 -7.27
CA LEU A 175 -5.35 20.82 -8.30
C LEU A 175 -4.63 19.61 -8.94
N SER A 176 -3.30 19.63 -9.02
CA SER A 176 -2.51 18.53 -9.62
C SER A 176 -2.36 17.30 -8.71
N ASN A 177 -2.69 17.39 -7.42
CA ASN A 177 -2.50 16.28 -6.47
C ASN A 177 -3.71 15.95 -5.59
N VAL A 178 -4.76 16.77 -5.57
CA VAL A 178 -5.92 16.58 -4.68
C VAL A 178 -6.59 15.21 -4.82
N GLN A 179 -6.83 14.73 -6.04
CA GLN A 179 -7.45 13.42 -6.24
C GLN A 179 -6.54 12.28 -5.81
N ARG A 180 -5.23 12.40 -6.02
CA ARG A 180 -4.24 11.42 -5.55
C ARG A 180 -4.18 11.39 -4.02
N VAL A 181 -4.24 12.54 -3.37
CA VAL A 181 -4.32 12.64 -1.90
C VAL A 181 -5.55 11.90 -1.39
N LEU A 182 -6.71 12.18 -1.95
CA LEU A 182 -7.96 11.53 -1.56
C LEU A 182 -7.96 10.03 -1.83
N TYR A 183 -7.32 9.57 -2.90
CA TYR A 183 -7.26 8.17 -3.28
C TYR A 183 -6.23 7.37 -2.45
N GLN A 184 -4.96 7.81 -2.43
CA GLN A 184 -3.88 7.06 -1.78
C GLN A 184 -3.89 7.16 -0.25
N SER A 185 -4.60 8.13 0.33
CA SER A 185 -4.72 8.22 1.80
C SER A 185 -5.82 7.31 2.36
N ARG A 186 -6.62 6.63 1.53
CA ARG A 186 -7.74 5.81 2.01
C ARG A 186 -7.25 4.64 2.87
N ALA A 187 -7.86 4.50 4.03
CA ALA A 187 -7.77 3.30 4.85
C ALA A 187 -8.98 2.39 4.56
N PRO A 188 -8.92 1.08 4.86
CA PRO A 188 -9.99 0.13 4.53
C PRO A 188 -11.38 0.51 5.06
N ARG A 189 -11.45 1.23 6.18
CA ARG A 189 -12.70 1.58 6.88
C ARG A 189 -12.93 3.08 7.06
N LYS A 190 -11.99 3.92 6.63
CA LYS A 190 -12.10 5.37 6.76
C LYS A 190 -11.38 6.09 5.63
N GLU A 191 -12.05 7.10 5.08
CA GLU A 191 -11.50 8.02 4.09
C GLU A 191 -11.45 9.44 4.67
N LEU A 192 -10.79 10.35 3.95
CA LEU A 192 -10.85 11.78 4.25
C LEU A 192 -12.24 12.33 3.92
N ASP A 193 -12.80 13.14 4.82
CA ASP A 193 -14.06 13.87 4.60
C ASP A 193 -13.88 15.11 3.71
N GLY A 194 -12.62 15.52 3.47
CA GLY A 194 -12.27 16.57 2.54
C GLY A 194 -10.81 17.00 2.59
N VAL A 195 -10.51 18.17 2.03
CA VAL A 195 -9.16 18.73 2.01
C VAL A 195 -9.17 20.21 2.37
N ALA A 196 -8.13 20.62 3.09
CA ALA A 196 -7.90 22.02 3.42
C ALA A 196 -6.88 22.66 2.47
N ILE A 197 -7.29 23.76 1.84
CA ILE A 197 -6.57 24.46 0.79
C ILE A 197 -6.26 25.89 1.22
N VAL A 198 -5.04 26.34 0.95
CA VAL A 198 -4.58 27.70 1.28
C VAL A 198 -4.22 28.47 0.01
N SER A 199 -2.95 28.40 -0.41
CA SER A 199 -2.41 29.19 -1.51
C SER A 199 -3.04 28.87 -2.86
N ALA A 200 -3.46 27.62 -3.09
CA ALA A 200 -4.05 27.22 -4.37
C ALA A 200 -5.42 27.87 -4.65
N ILE A 201 -6.05 28.50 -3.65
CA ILE A 201 -7.26 29.33 -3.83
C ILE A 201 -6.92 30.81 -3.54
N ILE A 202 -6.30 31.12 -2.40
CA ILE A 202 -6.05 32.52 -1.99
C ILE A 202 -5.10 33.24 -2.95
N ALA A 203 -4.13 32.56 -3.55
CA ALA A 203 -3.18 33.17 -4.50
C ALA A 203 -3.59 33.00 -5.98
N ALA A 204 -4.67 32.28 -6.26
CA ALA A 204 -5.17 32.07 -7.61
C ALA A 204 -5.69 33.38 -8.20
N ASP A 205 -5.45 33.63 -9.48
CA ASP A 205 -5.89 34.86 -10.14
C ASP A 205 -7.43 34.94 -10.16
N ASP A 206 -8.10 33.80 -10.32
CA ASP A 206 -9.55 33.61 -10.15
C ASP A 206 -9.85 32.59 -9.02
N PRO A 207 -10.11 33.06 -7.79
CA PRO A 207 -10.43 32.19 -6.65
C PRO A 207 -11.71 31.38 -6.83
N LYS A 208 -12.71 31.92 -7.55
CA LYS A 208 -13.99 31.25 -7.80
C LYS A 208 -13.78 30.05 -8.72
N ALA A 209 -13.09 30.25 -9.84
CA ALA A 209 -12.78 29.17 -10.79
C ALA A 209 -11.90 28.10 -10.13
N ALA A 210 -10.90 28.51 -9.35
CA ALA A 210 -10.05 27.57 -8.61
C ALA A 210 -10.85 26.70 -7.64
N ALA A 211 -11.71 27.31 -6.81
CA ALA A 211 -12.57 26.59 -5.87
C ALA A 211 -13.55 25.64 -6.59
N ALA A 212 -14.19 26.09 -7.69
CA ALA A 212 -15.11 25.26 -8.47
C ALA A 212 -14.42 24.03 -9.07
N GLU A 213 -13.19 24.17 -9.55
CA GLU A 213 -12.40 23.04 -10.06
C GLU A 213 -11.99 22.08 -8.94
N PHE A 214 -11.69 22.57 -7.72
CA PHE A 214 -11.51 21.69 -6.56
C PHE A 214 -12.76 20.89 -6.25
N VAL A 215 -13.93 21.54 -6.16
CA VAL A 215 -15.22 20.85 -5.90
C VAL A 215 -15.44 19.73 -6.90
N LYS A 216 -15.23 20.01 -8.20
CA LYS A 216 -15.34 19.02 -9.27
C LYS A 216 -14.37 17.85 -9.07
N ARG A 217 -13.08 18.13 -8.80
CA ARG A 217 -12.05 17.09 -8.62
C ARG A 217 -12.27 16.25 -7.36
N ILE A 218 -12.74 16.85 -6.27
CA ILE A 218 -13.07 16.14 -5.02
C ILE A 218 -14.27 15.19 -5.24
N ALA A 219 -15.27 15.62 -6.02
CA ALA A 219 -16.50 14.85 -6.26
C ALA A 219 -16.35 13.73 -7.30
N THR A 220 -15.22 13.63 -8.00
CA THR A 220 -15.00 12.67 -9.09
C THR A 220 -13.77 11.80 -8.83
N PRO A 221 -13.80 10.52 -9.19
CA PRO A 221 -12.62 9.67 -9.07
C PRO A 221 -11.50 10.18 -9.99
N PRO A 222 -10.22 10.00 -9.61
CA PRO A 222 -9.11 10.38 -10.47
C PRO A 222 -9.11 9.57 -11.78
N PRO A 223 -8.67 10.15 -12.91
CA PRO A 223 -8.61 9.45 -14.20
C PRO A 223 -7.76 8.17 -14.18
N PHE A 224 -6.70 8.13 -13.37
CA PHE A 224 -5.83 6.95 -13.20
C PHE A 224 -6.46 5.83 -12.37
N VAL A 225 -7.62 6.05 -11.75
CA VAL A 225 -8.37 4.99 -11.05
C VAL A 225 -9.39 4.41 -12.01
N ARG A 226 -9.22 3.13 -12.34
CA ARG A 226 -10.14 2.39 -13.20
C ARG A 226 -11.02 1.49 -12.35
N ALA A 227 -12.31 1.43 -12.66
CA ALA A 227 -13.22 0.48 -12.04
C ALA A 227 -12.78 -0.95 -12.41
N PRO A 228 -12.69 -1.88 -11.44
CA PRO A 228 -12.38 -3.27 -11.75
C PRO A 228 -13.48 -3.86 -12.67
N ALA A 229 -13.08 -4.46 -13.79
CA ALA A 229 -14.01 -4.88 -14.84
C ALA A 229 -14.76 -6.20 -14.56
N ALA A 230 -14.40 -6.93 -13.49
CA ALA A 230 -14.93 -8.24 -13.13
C ALA A 230 -14.45 -8.62 -11.71
N PRO A 231 -15.00 -9.68 -11.06
CA PRO A 231 -14.35 -10.26 -9.89
C PRO A 231 -12.91 -10.68 -10.26
N GLN A 232 -11.96 -10.35 -9.39
CA GLN A 232 -10.55 -10.66 -9.60
C GLN A 232 -10.31 -12.17 -9.59
N ILE A 233 -9.65 -12.69 -10.63
CA ILE A 233 -9.27 -14.10 -10.71
C ILE A 233 -8.20 -14.38 -9.64
N ARG A 234 -8.43 -15.39 -8.80
CA ARG A 234 -7.49 -15.84 -7.76
C ARG A 234 -6.96 -17.25 -7.98
N GLU A 235 -7.67 -18.07 -8.75
CA GLU A 235 -7.23 -19.43 -9.05
C GLU A 235 -6.10 -19.42 -10.10
N VAL A 236 -4.98 -20.08 -9.79
CA VAL A 236 -3.80 -20.15 -10.66
C VAL A 236 -4.15 -20.71 -12.04
N ALA A 237 -4.96 -21.77 -12.11
CA ALA A 237 -5.37 -22.37 -13.38
C ALA A 237 -6.13 -21.37 -14.27
N ALA A 238 -7.07 -20.62 -13.69
CA ALA A 238 -7.82 -19.60 -14.41
C ALA A 238 -6.94 -18.42 -14.86
N LEU A 239 -5.93 -18.03 -14.07
CA LEU A 239 -4.95 -17.03 -14.51
C LEU A 239 -4.16 -17.53 -15.72
N GLN A 240 -3.70 -18.78 -15.69
CA GLN A 240 -2.95 -19.40 -16.78
C GLN A 240 -3.77 -19.47 -18.08
N GLU A 241 -5.07 -19.74 -18.01
CA GLU A 241 -5.95 -19.77 -19.20
C GLU A 241 -6.08 -18.42 -19.91
N GLU A 242 -5.97 -17.32 -19.17
CA GLU A 242 -6.12 -15.96 -19.72
C GLU A 242 -4.82 -15.39 -20.29
N VAL A 243 -3.65 -15.81 -19.78
CA VAL A 243 -2.35 -15.25 -20.19
C VAL A 243 -2.13 -15.26 -21.71
N PRO A 244 -2.32 -16.38 -22.45
CA PRO A 244 -2.14 -16.36 -23.90
C PRO A 244 -3.09 -15.42 -24.64
N LYS A 245 -4.34 -15.29 -24.17
CA LYS A 245 -5.35 -14.39 -24.76
C LYS A 245 -4.94 -12.92 -24.58
N ILE A 246 -4.39 -12.59 -23.41
CA ILE A 246 -3.90 -11.24 -23.12
C ILE A 246 -2.66 -10.92 -23.95
N VAL A 247 -1.71 -11.84 -24.07
CA VAL A 247 -0.55 -11.68 -24.95
C VAL A 247 -1.02 -11.43 -26.39
N GLN A 248 -1.93 -12.24 -26.91
CA GLN A 248 -2.51 -12.05 -28.24
C GLN A 248 -3.14 -10.66 -28.41
N LYS A 249 -3.96 -10.22 -27.44
CA LYS A 249 -4.60 -8.91 -27.45
C LYS A 249 -3.57 -7.78 -27.50
N VAL A 250 -2.53 -7.83 -26.66
CA VAL A 250 -1.47 -6.81 -26.58
C VAL A 250 -0.70 -6.74 -27.90
N VAL A 251 -0.33 -7.90 -28.46
CA VAL A 251 0.39 -7.98 -29.74
C VAL A 251 -0.44 -7.40 -30.90
N GLN A 252 -1.75 -7.66 -30.92
CA GLN A 252 -2.65 -7.11 -31.94
C GLN A 252 -2.88 -5.61 -31.78
N ALA A 253 -2.97 -5.12 -30.54
CA ALA A 253 -3.17 -3.70 -30.24
C ALA A 253 -1.94 -2.84 -30.55
N HIS A 254 -0.74 -3.43 -30.53
CA HIS A 254 0.53 -2.76 -30.80
C HIS A 254 0.73 -1.47 -29.97
N PRO A 255 0.62 -1.55 -28.62
CA PRO A 255 0.53 -0.38 -27.77
C PRO A 255 1.77 0.51 -27.82
N LEU A 256 1.56 1.83 -27.78
CA LEU A 256 2.62 2.81 -27.59
C LEU A 256 3.08 2.83 -26.14
N VAL A 257 4.40 2.82 -25.91
CA VAL A 257 4.99 3.06 -24.59
C VAL A 257 6.11 4.09 -24.69
N HIS A 258 5.93 5.18 -23.94
CA HIS A 258 6.90 6.24 -23.75
C HIS A 258 7.88 5.86 -22.64
N ASN A 259 9.14 5.75 -23.02
CA ASN A 259 10.22 5.31 -22.14
C ASN A 259 11.15 6.49 -21.83
N MET A 260 11.05 7.01 -20.61
CA MET A 260 12.02 7.92 -20.03
C MET A 260 13.09 7.11 -19.29
N ILE A 261 13.87 6.36 -20.06
CA ILE A 261 14.82 5.35 -19.59
C ILE A 261 16.27 5.81 -19.71
N ASN A 262 17.16 5.09 -19.04
CA ASN A 262 18.59 5.34 -19.14
C ASN A 262 19.15 5.04 -20.55
N PHE A 263 20.13 5.84 -20.98
CA PHE A 263 20.70 5.74 -22.32
C PHE A 263 21.52 4.45 -22.53
N VAL A 264 21.94 3.77 -21.44
CA VAL A 264 22.74 2.54 -21.52
C VAL A 264 21.93 1.40 -22.14
N VAL A 265 20.63 1.35 -21.88
CA VAL A 265 19.77 0.22 -22.28
C VAL A 265 18.71 0.59 -23.31
N ALA A 266 18.61 1.87 -23.70
CA ALA A 266 17.54 2.38 -24.56
C ALA A 266 17.40 1.57 -25.87
N ASN A 267 18.51 1.24 -26.54
CA ASN A 267 18.46 0.44 -27.77
C ASN A 267 17.95 -0.98 -27.51
N PHE A 268 18.46 -1.66 -26.49
CA PHE A 268 18.04 -3.02 -26.15
C PHE A 268 16.56 -3.07 -25.77
N VAL A 269 16.10 -2.15 -24.94
CA VAL A 269 14.70 -2.06 -24.51
C VAL A 269 13.76 -1.76 -25.68
N ALA A 270 14.18 -0.89 -26.62
CA ALA A 270 13.42 -0.64 -27.85
C ALA A 270 13.26 -1.93 -28.66
N ASN A 271 14.34 -2.69 -28.84
CA ASN A 271 14.30 -3.95 -29.57
C ASN A 271 13.45 -5.01 -28.87
N VAL A 272 13.47 -5.09 -27.55
CA VAL A 272 12.56 -5.96 -26.78
C VAL A 272 11.11 -5.60 -27.06
N ALA A 273 10.74 -4.32 -26.94
CA ALA A 273 9.37 -3.87 -27.18
C ALA A 273 8.90 -4.16 -28.61
N LEU A 274 9.74 -3.90 -29.61
CA LEU A 274 9.45 -4.21 -31.01
C LEU A 274 9.31 -5.71 -31.27
N SER A 275 10.20 -6.53 -30.70
CA SER A 275 10.18 -7.99 -30.85
C SER A 275 8.91 -8.59 -30.24
N MET A 276 8.46 -8.06 -29.11
CA MET A 276 7.22 -8.43 -28.44
C MET A 276 5.96 -7.94 -29.16
N GLY A 277 6.09 -6.97 -30.08
CA GLY A 277 4.95 -6.43 -30.84
C GLY A 277 4.29 -5.22 -30.19
N ALA A 278 5.08 -4.35 -29.57
CA ALA A 278 4.69 -3.02 -29.12
C ALA A 278 5.47 -1.91 -29.85
N SER A 279 5.10 -0.65 -29.62
CA SER A 279 5.73 0.53 -30.23
C SER A 279 6.43 1.38 -29.16
N PRO A 280 7.76 1.37 -29.06
CA PRO A 280 8.48 2.18 -28.09
C PRO A 280 8.79 3.59 -28.62
N ILE A 281 8.74 4.60 -27.74
CA ILE A 281 9.34 5.91 -27.97
C ILE A 281 10.28 6.29 -26.82
N MET A 282 11.49 6.76 -27.14
CA MET A 282 12.58 7.00 -26.18
C MET A 282 12.81 8.52 -25.98
N ALA A 283 11.83 9.24 -25.44
CA ALA A 283 11.88 10.69 -25.26
C ALA A 283 12.10 11.08 -23.78
N PRO A 284 13.28 11.62 -23.38
CA PRO A 284 13.53 12.01 -22.00
C PRO A 284 13.01 13.41 -21.64
N HIS A 285 12.55 14.19 -22.62
CA HIS A 285 12.07 15.55 -22.40
C HIS A 285 10.61 15.56 -21.92
N GLY A 286 10.38 16.06 -20.72
CA GLY A 286 9.07 15.99 -20.06
C GLY A 286 8.00 16.86 -20.70
N ASP A 287 8.38 17.90 -21.47
CA ASP A 287 7.41 18.76 -22.14
C ASP A 287 6.73 18.07 -23.34
N GLU A 288 7.40 17.09 -23.98
CA GLU A 288 6.80 16.25 -25.03
C GLU A 288 5.76 15.27 -24.49
N ALA A 289 5.77 14.99 -23.17
CA ALA A 289 4.90 13.99 -22.57
C ALA A 289 3.41 14.36 -22.69
N VAL A 290 3.08 15.65 -22.76
CA VAL A 290 1.70 16.12 -22.95
C VAL A 290 1.15 15.70 -24.32
N ASP A 291 1.99 15.73 -25.35
CA ASP A 291 1.62 15.29 -26.70
C ASP A 291 1.59 13.77 -26.79
N LEU A 292 2.59 13.10 -26.20
CA LEU A 292 2.69 11.64 -26.23
C LEU A 292 1.57 10.95 -25.46
N ALA A 293 1.11 11.53 -24.35
CA ALA A 293 0.01 10.97 -23.57
C ALA A 293 -1.32 10.95 -24.36
N GLN A 294 -1.47 11.75 -25.43
CA GLN A 294 -2.68 11.82 -26.25
C GLN A 294 -2.94 10.55 -27.07
N PHE A 295 -1.91 9.72 -27.28
CA PHE A 295 -2.01 8.47 -28.03
C PHE A 295 -2.40 7.26 -27.15
N ASP A 296 -2.93 7.52 -25.96
CA ASP A 296 -3.41 6.51 -25.00
C ASP A 296 -2.36 5.41 -24.68
N GLY A 297 -1.07 5.78 -24.77
CA GLY A 297 0.07 4.93 -24.47
C GLY A 297 0.43 4.88 -22.98
N GLY A 298 1.36 3.99 -22.60
CA GLY A 298 1.90 3.92 -21.24
C GLY A 298 3.18 4.73 -21.06
N LEU A 299 3.51 5.11 -19.83
CA LEU A 299 4.76 5.78 -19.47
C LEU A 299 5.64 4.88 -18.60
N VAL A 300 6.93 4.80 -18.91
CA VAL A 300 7.94 4.19 -18.04
C VAL A 300 8.94 5.25 -17.60
N VAL A 301 9.05 5.44 -16.28
CA VAL A 301 10.05 6.30 -15.65
C VAL A 301 11.12 5.42 -15.02
N ASN A 302 12.34 5.49 -15.55
CA ASN A 302 13.48 4.71 -15.05
C ASN A 302 14.65 5.63 -14.71
N MET A 303 15.15 5.53 -13.47
CA MET A 303 16.16 6.45 -12.96
C MET A 303 17.63 6.02 -13.20
N GLY A 304 17.90 5.09 -14.12
CA GLY A 304 19.21 4.46 -14.27
C GLY A 304 20.37 5.46 -14.50
N THR A 305 20.17 6.51 -15.30
CA THR A 305 21.17 7.56 -15.58
C THR A 305 20.64 8.94 -15.20
N LEU A 306 20.38 9.12 -13.90
CA LEU A 306 19.83 10.35 -13.35
C LEU A 306 20.76 11.55 -13.57
N THR A 307 20.20 12.65 -14.08
CA THR A 307 20.82 13.98 -14.20
C THR A 307 20.08 14.99 -13.33
N SER A 308 20.60 16.23 -13.24
CA SER A 308 19.91 17.34 -12.56
C SER A 308 18.54 17.67 -13.17
N GLU A 309 18.32 17.35 -14.44
CA GLU A 309 17.08 17.64 -15.17
C GLU A 309 16.09 16.47 -15.15
N SER A 310 16.52 15.27 -14.75
CA SER A 310 15.70 14.06 -14.83
C SER A 310 14.42 14.17 -13.99
N VAL A 311 14.52 14.51 -12.70
CA VAL A 311 13.34 14.53 -11.82
C VAL A 311 12.29 15.57 -12.26
N PRO A 312 12.64 16.82 -12.60
CA PRO A 312 11.68 17.77 -13.16
C PRO A 312 10.96 17.24 -14.41
N ASN A 313 11.69 16.61 -15.35
CA ASN A 313 11.10 16.05 -16.56
C ASN A 313 10.18 14.86 -16.25
N TYR A 314 10.59 13.96 -15.36
CA TYR A 314 9.75 12.83 -14.93
C TYR A 314 8.44 13.32 -14.30
N VAL A 315 8.49 14.31 -13.40
CA VAL A 315 7.30 14.84 -12.75
C VAL A 315 6.32 15.46 -13.75
N LYS A 316 6.82 16.18 -14.77
CA LYS A 316 5.98 16.69 -15.87
C LYS A 316 5.27 15.55 -16.61
N ALA A 317 6.02 14.52 -16.99
CA ALA A 317 5.46 13.36 -17.70
C ALA A 317 4.45 12.58 -16.87
N ILE A 318 4.76 12.28 -15.60
CA ILE A 318 3.85 11.56 -14.69
C ILE A 318 2.51 12.29 -14.60
N LYS A 319 2.53 13.62 -14.44
CA LYS A 319 1.32 14.43 -14.39
C LYS A 319 0.50 14.34 -15.67
N ALA A 320 1.14 14.49 -16.83
CA ALA A 320 0.46 14.41 -18.12
C ALA A 320 -0.25 13.06 -18.33
N TYR A 321 0.40 11.95 -17.96
CA TYR A 321 -0.18 10.61 -18.09
C TYR A 321 -1.27 10.34 -17.04
N ASN A 322 -1.06 10.75 -15.78
CA ASN A 322 -2.06 10.63 -14.71
C ASN A 322 -3.35 11.43 -15.02
N GLU A 323 -3.24 12.62 -15.60
CA GLU A 323 -4.41 13.44 -15.97
C GLU A 323 -5.27 12.80 -17.07
N ARG A 324 -4.67 11.96 -17.92
CA ARG A 324 -5.39 11.20 -18.95
C ARG A 324 -5.84 9.82 -18.49
N GLY A 325 -5.34 9.35 -17.34
CA GLY A 325 -5.59 8.00 -16.83
C GLY A 325 -4.78 6.91 -17.53
N ASN A 326 -3.70 7.30 -18.20
CA ASN A 326 -2.78 6.37 -18.84
C ASN A 326 -1.86 5.71 -17.80
N PRO A 327 -1.45 4.44 -18.00
CA PRO A 327 -0.67 3.72 -17.01
C PRO A 327 0.75 4.27 -16.89
N VAL A 328 1.24 4.37 -15.64
CA VAL A 328 2.62 4.79 -15.35
C VAL A 328 3.37 3.72 -14.57
N VAL A 329 4.52 3.28 -15.11
CA VAL A 329 5.44 2.33 -14.49
C VAL A 329 6.65 3.09 -13.95
N TYR A 330 7.03 2.78 -12.71
CA TYR A 330 8.21 3.34 -12.06
C TYR A 330 9.26 2.26 -11.77
N ASP A 331 10.47 2.49 -12.27
CA ASP A 331 11.65 1.65 -12.08
C ASP A 331 12.75 2.45 -11.33
N PRO A 332 12.85 2.29 -10.00
CA PRO A 332 13.75 3.05 -9.14
C PRO A 332 15.19 2.50 -9.16
N VAL A 333 15.74 2.22 -10.35
CA VAL A 333 17.07 1.62 -10.56
C VAL A 333 18.15 2.22 -9.64
N GLY A 334 18.77 1.36 -8.84
CA GLY A 334 19.84 1.73 -7.91
C GLY A 334 19.42 2.75 -6.84
N ALA A 335 18.13 2.87 -6.54
CA ALA A 335 17.60 3.80 -5.54
C ALA A 335 18.40 3.87 -4.23
N PRO A 336 18.82 2.74 -3.61
CA PRO A 336 19.55 2.80 -2.35
C PRO A 336 21.04 3.17 -2.51
N ALA A 337 21.58 3.25 -3.73
CA ALA A 337 23.01 3.42 -3.98
C ALA A 337 23.57 4.77 -3.54
N THR A 338 22.81 5.87 -3.67
CA THR A 338 23.30 7.22 -3.33
C THR A 338 22.22 8.08 -2.66
N HIS A 339 22.64 9.09 -1.91
CA HIS A 339 21.72 10.04 -1.28
C HIS A 339 20.88 10.82 -2.31
N ILE A 340 21.45 11.12 -3.47
CA ILE A 340 20.75 11.79 -4.58
C ILE A 340 19.60 10.91 -5.09
N ARG A 341 19.85 9.62 -5.31
CA ARG A 341 18.83 8.68 -5.78
C ARG A 341 17.72 8.47 -4.75
N ARG A 342 18.06 8.36 -3.46
CA ARG A 342 17.08 8.33 -2.37
C ARG A 342 16.21 9.60 -2.33
N GLY A 343 16.82 10.76 -2.54
CA GLY A 343 16.10 12.03 -2.68
C GLY A 343 15.15 12.04 -3.88
N ALA A 344 15.59 11.52 -5.03
CA ALA A 344 14.77 11.40 -6.23
C ALA A 344 13.57 10.47 -6.02
N VAL A 345 13.72 9.32 -5.35
CA VAL A 345 12.59 8.45 -4.96
C VAL A 345 11.56 9.23 -4.16
N LYS A 346 11.99 9.97 -3.13
CA LYS A 346 11.09 10.78 -2.29
C LYS A 346 10.33 11.83 -3.12
N GLN A 347 11.01 12.49 -4.06
CA GLN A 347 10.39 13.50 -4.92
C GLN A 347 9.40 12.88 -5.91
N LEU A 348 9.73 11.73 -6.51
CA LEU A 348 8.88 11.06 -7.49
C LEU A 348 7.64 10.41 -6.87
N MET A 349 7.78 9.75 -5.72
CA MET A 349 6.64 9.22 -4.95
C MET A 349 5.70 10.35 -4.46
N ALA A 350 6.23 11.55 -4.26
CA ALA A 350 5.43 12.75 -3.98
C ALA A 350 4.92 13.45 -5.26
N GLY A 351 5.42 13.08 -6.44
CA GLY A 351 5.21 13.78 -7.71
C GLY A 351 3.95 13.35 -8.46
N GLY A 352 3.49 12.11 -8.27
CA GLY A 352 2.30 11.58 -8.92
C GLY A 352 1.98 10.14 -8.53
N TYR A 353 1.10 9.50 -9.30
CA TYR A 353 0.64 8.12 -9.11
C TYR A 353 1.35 7.18 -10.10
N PHE A 354 1.67 5.98 -9.61
CA PHE A 354 2.26 4.90 -10.39
C PHE A 354 1.34 3.69 -10.33
N ASP A 355 0.99 3.12 -11.48
CA ASP A 355 0.23 1.87 -11.58
C ASP A 355 1.07 0.66 -11.21
N LEU A 356 2.37 0.72 -11.49
CA LEU A 356 3.33 -0.33 -11.14
C LEU A 356 4.62 0.29 -10.63
N ILE A 357 5.09 -0.19 -9.48
CA ILE A 357 6.45 0.02 -9.00
C ILE A 357 7.21 -1.29 -9.16
N LYS A 358 8.29 -1.28 -9.93
CA LYS A 358 9.10 -2.46 -10.19
C LYS A 358 10.53 -2.22 -9.75
N GLY A 359 11.16 -3.19 -9.10
CA GLY A 359 12.59 -3.16 -8.81
C GLY A 359 13.10 -4.46 -8.22
N ASN A 360 14.40 -4.54 -7.95
CA ASN A 360 14.96 -5.62 -7.14
C ASN A 360 14.64 -5.43 -5.64
N GLU A 361 15.01 -6.40 -4.80
CA GLU A 361 14.77 -6.36 -3.34
C GLU A 361 15.25 -5.05 -2.69
N GLY A 362 16.46 -4.57 -3.04
CA GLY A 362 17.02 -3.35 -2.47
C GLY A 362 16.23 -2.10 -2.85
N GLU A 363 15.83 -2.00 -4.10
CA GLU A 363 15.04 -0.89 -4.64
C GLU A 363 13.64 -0.85 -4.05
N ILE A 364 12.93 -1.98 -3.98
CA ILE A 364 11.61 -2.06 -3.36
C ILE A 364 11.67 -1.72 -1.87
N ARG A 365 12.68 -2.22 -1.14
CA ARG A 365 12.89 -1.84 0.27
C ARG A 365 13.15 -0.34 0.44
N GLN A 366 13.87 0.28 -0.49
CA GLN A 366 14.12 1.72 -0.47
C GLN A 366 12.84 2.54 -0.74
N VAL A 367 11.98 2.09 -1.66
CA VAL A 367 10.67 2.72 -1.89
C VAL A 367 9.73 2.52 -0.69
N PHE A 368 9.77 1.34 -0.07
CA PHE A 368 9.03 1.06 1.15
C PHE A 368 9.49 1.94 2.33
N GLY A 369 10.75 2.39 2.33
CA GLY A 369 11.32 3.21 3.41
C GLY A 369 12.00 2.38 4.51
N SER A 370 12.41 1.14 4.21
CA SER A 370 13.20 0.32 5.12
C SER A 370 14.57 0.97 5.41
N SER A 371 14.98 1.02 6.68
CA SER A 371 16.31 1.47 7.08
C SER A 371 17.39 0.43 6.73
N GLY A 372 18.65 0.88 6.58
CA GLY A 372 19.81 0.00 6.46
C GLY A 372 20.05 -0.65 5.09
N VAL A 373 19.37 -0.22 4.03
CA VAL A 373 19.59 -0.73 2.66
C VAL A 373 20.83 -0.07 2.06
N ILE A 374 21.89 -0.87 1.82
CA ILE A 374 23.10 -0.44 1.13
C ILE A 374 23.28 -1.32 -0.10
N GLN A 375 23.31 -0.71 -1.28
CA GLN A 375 23.57 -1.39 -2.56
C GLN A 375 24.80 -0.77 -3.21
N ARG A 376 25.65 -1.61 -3.82
CA ARG A 376 26.81 -1.17 -4.58
C ARG A 376 26.40 -1.02 -6.05
N GLY A 377 26.12 0.21 -6.48
CA GLY A 377 25.69 0.47 -7.85
C GLY A 377 24.25 0.03 -8.12
N VAL A 378 23.99 -0.46 -9.34
CA VAL A 378 22.66 -0.93 -9.79
C VAL A 378 22.53 -2.46 -9.77
N ASP A 379 23.63 -3.17 -9.47
CA ASP A 379 23.65 -4.62 -9.43
C ASP A 379 22.90 -5.14 -8.20
N SER A 380 22.12 -6.20 -8.39
CA SER A 380 21.41 -6.84 -7.28
C SER A 380 22.42 -7.53 -6.37
N GLY A 381 22.42 -7.19 -5.08
CA GLY A 381 23.18 -7.92 -4.06
C GLY A 381 22.53 -9.27 -3.72
N PRO A 382 23.19 -10.12 -2.91
CA PRO A 382 22.55 -11.33 -2.41
C PRO A 382 21.27 -10.96 -1.65
N SER A 383 20.21 -11.72 -1.94
CA SER A 383 18.92 -11.55 -1.29
C SER A 383 19.05 -11.77 0.22
N ARG A 384 18.45 -10.88 1.01
CA ARG A 384 18.45 -10.98 2.48
C ARG A 384 17.13 -11.46 3.04
N LEU A 385 16.09 -11.47 2.20
CA LEU A 385 14.74 -11.88 2.57
C LEU A 385 14.43 -13.26 1.98
N ASP A 386 13.75 -14.09 2.77
CA ASP A 386 13.14 -15.31 2.24
C ASP A 386 11.91 -15.00 1.37
N GLY A 387 11.33 -16.02 0.74
CA GLY A 387 10.18 -15.83 -0.15
C GLY A 387 8.94 -15.26 0.54
N GLN A 388 8.71 -15.65 1.79
CA GLN A 388 7.57 -15.18 2.57
C GLN A 388 7.70 -13.69 2.91
N ALA A 389 8.89 -13.25 3.34
CA ALA A 389 9.17 -11.86 3.63
C ALA A 389 9.10 -10.97 2.39
N LYS A 390 9.54 -11.48 1.22
CA LYS A 390 9.36 -10.77 -0.07
C LYS A 390 7.89 -10.62 -0.44
N ALA A 391 7.09 -11.67 -0.29
CA ALA A 391 5.65 -11.63 -0.54
C ALA A 391 4.94 -10.60 0.33
N ILE A 392 5.27 -10.54 1.63
CA ILE A 392 4.76 -9.53 2.56
C ILE A 392 5.17 -8.12 2.13
N LEU A 393 6.45 -7.92 1.79
CA LEU A 393 6.97 -6.62 1.38
C LEU A 393 6.25 -6.06 0.15
N VAL A 394 6.06 -6.87 -0.90
CA VAL A 394 5.37 -6.40 -2.12
C VAL A 394 3.89 -6.14 -1.88
N ARG A 395 3.22 -6.99 -1.08
CA ARG A 395 1.81 -6.81 -0.71
C ARG A 395 1.59 -5.53 0.06
N ASP A 396 2.40 -5.30 1.10
CA ASP A 396 2.20 -4.16 1.99
C ASP A 396 2.53 -2.85 1.28
N LEU A 397 3.56 -2.84 0.42
CA LEU A 397 3.83 -1.68 -0.44
C LEU A 397 2.69 -1.41 -1.42
N ALA A 398 2.21 -2.45 -2.12
CA ALA A 398 1.12 -2.34 -3.09
C ALA A 398 -0.16 -1.82 -2.45
N ARG A 399 -0.52 -2.34 -1.27
CA ARG A 399 -1.67 -1.90 -0.48
C ARG A 399 -1.54 -0.45 0.01
N ARG A 400 -0.34 -0.07 0.48
CA ARG A 400 -0.07 1.30 0.95
C ARG A 400 -0.21 2.32 -0.16
N GLU A 401 0.35 2.02 -1.33
CA GLU A 401 0.39 2.95 -2.47
C GLU A 401 -0.86 2.84 -3.37
N HIS A 402 -1.74 1.87 -3.11
CA HIS A 402 -2.91 1.54 -3.93
C HIS A 402 -2.54 1.26 -5.40
N ASN A 403 -1.50 0.45 -5.61
CA ASN A 403 -0.94 0.13 -6.93
C ASN A 403 -0.43 -1.32 -7.03
N LEU A 404 0.24 -1.65 -8.14
CA LEU A 404 0.98 -2.90 -8.28
C LEU A 404 2.44 -2.73 -7.82
N VAL A 405 3.00 -3.81 -7.29
CA VAL A 405 4.43 -3.92 -6.99
C VAL A 405 4.97 -5.21 -7.59
N LEU A 406 6.08 -5.10 -8.33
CA LEU A 406 6.84 -6.21 -8.89
C LEU A 406 8.26 -6.20 -8.32
N LEU A 407 8.58 -7.17 -7.47
CA LEU A 407 9.93 -7.41 -6.98
C LEU A 407 10.58 -8.47 -7.86
N THR A 408 11.62 -8.12 -8.61
CA THR A 408 12.32 -9.06 -9.49
C THR A 408 13.55 -9.69 -8.85
N GLY A 409 13.81 -10.96 -9.17
CA GLY A 409 14.93 -11.73 -8.65
C GLY A 409 15.06 -13.10 -9.32
N ALA A 410 15.55 -14.11 -8.59
CA ALA A 410 15.50 -15.49 -9.05
C ALA A 410 14.08 -16.08 -9.02
N VAL A 411 13.24 -15.53 -8.13
CA VAL A 411 11.80 -15.68 -8.10
C VAL A 411 11.23 -14.28 -8.05
N ASP A 412 10.34 -13.97 -8.97
CA ASP A 412 9.67 -12.68 -9.08
C ASP A 412 8.40 -12.70 -8.21
N TYR A 413 8.12 -11.60 -7.50
CA TYR A 413 6.93 -11.44 -6.66
C TYR A 413 6.10 -10.27 -7.15
N LEU A 414 4.87 -10.54 -7.60
CA LEU A 414 3.93 -9.55 -8.12
C LEU A 414 2.72 -9.43 -7.18
N SER A 415 2.35 -8.23 -6.78
CA SER A 415 1.18 -8.00 -5.93
C SER A 415 0.39 -6.75 -6.31
N ASP A 416 -0.93 -6.80 -6.08
CA ASP A 416 -1.86 -5.66 -6.13
C ASP A 416 -2.33 -5.21 -4.73
N GLY A 417 -1.70 -5.72 -3.67
CA GLY A 417 -2.04 -5.44 -2.27
C GLY A 417 -3.06 -6.42 -1.67
N GLU A 418 -3.70 -7.25 -2.49
CA GLU A 418 -4.59 -8.33 -2.06
C GLU A 418 -4.08 -9.71 -2.48
N ARG A 419 -3.67 -9.86 -3.74
CA ARG A 419 -3.09 -11.06 -4.32
C ARG A 419 -1.57 -10.93 -4.35
N VAL A 420 -0.87 -12.04 -4.17
CA VAL A 420 0.59 -12.11 -4.35
C VAL A 420 0.91 -13.34 -5.17
N ILE A 421 1.61 -13.17 -6.29
CA ILE A 421 2.01 -14.26 -7.18
C ILE A 421 3.53 -14.34 -7.19
N ALA A 422 4.06 -15.52 -6.89
CA ALA A 422 5.44 -15.87 -7.15
C ALA A 422 5.57 -16.45 -8.57
N VAL A 423 6.59 -16.02 -9.31
CA VAL A 423 6.89 -16.47 -10.68
C VAL A 423 8.34 -16.98 -10.71
N GLU A 424 8.52 -18.25 -11.10
CA GLU A 424 9.81 -18.94 -11.14
C GLU A 424 10.28 -19.27 -12.57
N ASN A 425 9.67 -18.62 -13.57
CA ASN A 425 10.15 -18.70 -14.94
C ASN A 425 11.43 -17.86 -15.12
N GLY A 426 12.12 -18.09 -16.23
CA GLY A 426 13.27 -17.29 -16.64
C GLY A 426 14.59 -18.06 -16.58
N HIS A 427 15.69 -17.34 -16.74
CA HIS A 427 17.03 -17.93 -16.83
C HIS A 427 18.10 -17.01 -16.26
N GLU A 428 19.15 -17.57 -15.64
CA GLU A 428 20.25 -16.82 -15.01
C GLU A 428 20.99 -15.87 -15.97
N LEU A 429 20.97 -16.17 -17.28
CA LEU A 429 21.56 -15.32 -18.32
C LEU A 429 20.88 -13.95 -18.40
N LEU A 430 19.62 -13.81 -17.97
CA LEU A 430 18.97 -12.50 -17.86
C LEU A 430 19.75 -11.58 -16.90
N GLY A 431 20.28 -12.12 -15.80
CA GLY A 431 21.09 -11.37 -14.84
C GLY A 431 22.49 -11.00 -15.35
N GLN A 432 22.92 -11.55 -16.49
CA GLN A 432 24.22 -11.30 -17.11
C GLN A 432 24.16 -10.36 -18.32
N VAL A 433 22.97 -9.85 -18.65
CA VAL A 433 22.75 -8.90 -19.75
C VAL A 433 22.25 -7.58 -19.20
N THR A 434 22.98 -6.50 -19.49
CA THR A 434 22.60 -5.15 -19.09
C THR A 434 21.23 -4.77 -19.65
N GLY A 435 20.32 -4.34 -18.79
CA GLY A 435 19.03 -3.77 -19.18
C GLY A 435 17.87 -4.75 -19.29
N THR A 436 18.07 -6.05 -19.06
CA THR A 436 16.97 -7.03 -18.96
C THR A 436 15.97 -6.64 -17.88
N GLY A 437 16.46 -6.29 -16.68
CA GLY A 437 15.64 -5.77 -15.59
C GLY A 437 14.84 -4.55 -16.01
N CYS A 438 15.46 -3.57 -16.67
CA CYS A 438 14.76 -2.36 -17.12
C CYS A 438 13.73 -2.63 -18.23
N ALA A 439 14.01 -3.60 -19.11
CA ALA A 439 13.10 -3.99 -20.19
C ALA A 439 11.76 -4.53 -19.66
N VAL A 440 11.76 -5.22 -18.51
CA VAL A 440 10.53 -5.68 -17.85
C VAL A 440 9.62 -4.51 -17.46
N GLY A 441 10.17 -3.32 -17.16
CA GLY A 441 9.38 -2.11 -16.95
C GLY A 441 8.60 -1.69 -18.20
N THR A 442 9.26 -1.69 -19.36
CA THR A 442 8.63 -1.42 -20.67
C THR A 442 7.62 -2.49 -21.05
N VAL A 443 7.95 -3.76 -20.87
CA VAL A 443 7.03 -4.87 -21.09
C VAL A 443 5.77 -4.69 -20.25
N SER A 444 5.93 -4.42 -18.95
CA SER A 444 4.80 -4.18 -18.05
C SER A 444 3.95 -2.99 -18.50
N GLY A 445 4.58 -1.89 -18.92
CA GLY A 445 3.90 -0.73 -19.48
C GLY A 445 3.05 -1.07 -20.71
N CYS A 446 3.58 -1.88 -21.63
CA CYS A 446 2.84 -2.32 -22.82
C CYS A 446 1.59 -3.11 -22.45
N PHE A 447 1.74 -4.04 -21.50
CA PHE A 447 0.63 -4.90 -21.08
C PHE A 447 -0.42 -4.14 -20.28
N LEU A 448 -0.03 -3.23 -19.40
CA LEU A 448 -0.96 -2.34 -18.69
C LEU A 448 -1.78 -1.48 -19.67
N THR A 449 -1.17 -1.02 -20.75
CA THR A 449 -1.86 -0.28 -21.81
C THR A 449 -2.82 -1.17 -22.61
N GLY A 450 -2.40 -2.38 -23.01
CA GLY A 450 -3.23 -3.27 -23.82
C GLY A 450 -4.31 -4.04 -23.03
N HIS A 451 -4.14 -4.21 -21.73
CA HIS A 451 -5.09 -4.91 -20.85
C HIS A 451 -5.29 -4.15 -19.51
N PRO A 452 -6.00 -3.03 -19.53
CA PRO A 452 -6.19 -2.23 -18.30
C PRO A 452 -7.25 -2.77 -17.34
N SER A 453 -7.99 -3.83 -17.70
CA SER A 453 -9.12 -4.38 -16.94
C SER A 453 -8.71 -5.18 -15.70
N ASP A 454 -7.63 -5.96 -15.79
CA ASP A 454 -6.96 -6.59 -14.64
C ASP A 454 -5.46 -6.31 -14.76
N ARG A 455 -5.02 -5.28 -14.03
CA ARG A 455 -3.64 -4.78 -14.10
C ARG A 455 -2.63 -5.82 -13.66
N LEU A 456 -2.93 -6.61 -12.63
CA LEU A 456 -2.02 -7.64 -12.14
C LEU A 456 -1.86 -8.76 -13.18
N LEU A 457 -2.97 -9.21 -13.77
CA LEU A 457 -2.91 -10.22 -14.82
C LEU A 457 -2.24 -9.70 -16.11
N ALA A 458 -2.38 -8.41 -16.42
CA ALA A 458 -1.66 -7.77 -17.50
C ALA A 458 -0.14 -7.87 -17.29
N VAL A 459 0.35 -7.43 -16.13
CA VAL A 459 1.78 -7.49 -15.79
C VAL A 459 2.29 -8.92 -15.75
N LEU A 460 1.53 -9.84 -15.14
CA LEU A 460 1.86 -11.28 -15.12
C LEU A 460 2.04 -11.86 -16.53
N SER A 461 1.13 -11.53 -17.45
CA SER A 461 1.18 -12.01 -18.83
C SER A 461 2.44 -11.54 -19.56
N GLY A 462 2.85 -10.30 -19.33
CA GLY A 462 4.08 -9.75 -19.88
C GLY A 462 5.34 -10.41 -19.32
N ILE A 463 5.39 -10.63 -18.01
CA ILE A 463 6.51 -11.34 -17.35
C ILE A 463 6.63 -12.76 -17.90
N LEU A 464 5.52 -13.51 -17.96
CA LEU A 464 5.55 -14.90 -18.45
C LEU A 464 5.99 -15.00 -19.91
N MET A 465 5.52 -14.10 -20.80
CA MET A 465 6.03 -14.04 -22.17
C MET A 465 7.54 -13.77 -22.20
N TYR A 466 8.01 -12.82 -21.39
CA TYR A 466 9.42 -12.42 -21.34
C TYR A 466 10.31 -13.56 -20.82
N GLU A 467 9.92 -14.20 -19.73
CA GLU A 467 10.72 -15.22 -19.05
C GLU A 467 10.70 -16.57 -19.78
N ILE A 468 9.58 -16.96 -20.38
CA ILE A 468 9.51 -18.17 -21.22
C ILE A 468 10.37 -18.00 -22.49
N ALA A 469 10.38 -16.80 -23.10
CA ALA A 469 11.30 -16.52 -24.20
C ALA A 469 12.78 -16.65 -23.78
N ALA A 470 13.11 -16.22 -22.56
CA ALA A 470 14.47 -16.35 -22.02
C ALA A 470 14.86 -17.83 -21.81
N GLU A 471 13.96 -18.65 -21.25
CA GLU A 471 14.18 -20.10 -21.13
C GLU A 471 14.40 -20.75 -22.51
N ASN A 472 13.58 -20.41 -23.50
CA ASN A 472 13.71 -20.95 -24.86
C ASN A 472 15.04 -20.55 -25.49
N ALA A 473 15.44 -19.29 -25.35
CA ALA A 473 16.69 -18.78 -25.90
C ALA A 473 17.90 -19.48 -25.26
N ALA A 474 17.89 -19.64 -23.94
CA ALA A 474 18.96 -20.34 -23.23
C ALA A 474 19.07 -21.83 -23.63
N SER A 475 17.96 -22.46 -24.03
CA SER A 475 17.96 -23.86 -24.46
C SER A 475 18.55 -24.11 -25.86
N LYS A 476 18.86 -23.05 -26.63
CA LYS A 476 19.41 -23.19 -27.98
C LYS A 476 20.88 -23.64 -27.94
N GLU A 477 21.22 -24.65 -28.73
CA GLU A 477 22.58 -25.22 -28.79
C GLU A 477 23.68 -24.18 -29.13
N TYR A 478 23.34 -23.15 -29.92
CA TYR A 478 24.28 -22.10 -30.31
C TYR A 478 24.45 -20.99 -29.24
N VAL A 479 23.66 -21.00 -28.16
CA VAL A 479 23.79 -20.03 -27.07
C VAL A 479 24.87 -20.51 -26.10
N ARG A 480 26.01 -19.81 -26.11
CA ARG A 480 27.22 -20.14 -25.33
C ARG A 480 27.52 -19.13 -24.21
N GLY A 481 26.64 -18.15 -24.00
CA GLY A 481 26.79 -17.08 -23.02
C GLY A 481 26.00 -15.82 -23.39
N PRO A 482 26.15 -14.73 -22.61
CA PRO A 482 25.32 -13.52 -22.73
C PRO A 482 25.32 -12.88 -24.13
N GLY A 483 26.47 -12.87 -24.81
CA GLY A 483 26.58 -12.30 -26.15
C GLY A 483 25.73 -13.02 -27.21
N SER A 484 25.74 -14.35 -27.22
CA SER A 484 24.88 -15.16 -28.10
C SER A 484 23.43 -15.27 -27.61
N PHE A 485 23.20 -15.05 -26.32
CA PHE A 485 21.87 -15.10 -25.71
C PHE A 485 20.99 -13.93 -26.14
N VAL A 486 21.53 -12.70 -26.20
CA VAL A 486 20.72 -11.51 -26.54
C VAL A 486 20.01 -11.63 -27.89
N PRO A 487 20.69 -12.00 -29.00
CA PRO A 487 20.00 -12.21 -30.28
C PRO A 487 18.95 -13.33 -30.20
N ALA A 488 19.30 -14.48 -29.61
CA ALA A 488 18.38 -15.60 -29.47
C ALA A 488 17.14 -15.21 -28.63
N PHE A 489 17.32 -14.39 -27.61
CA PHE A 489 16.25 -13.91 -26.74
C PHE A 489 15.27 -12.99 -27.49
N LEU A 490 15.78 -12.05 -28.29
CA LEU A 490 14.95 -11.20 -29.14
C LEU A 490 14.19 -12.02 -30.18
N ASP A 491 14.84 -13.02 -30.79
CA ASP A 491 14.23 -13.93 -31.75
C ASP A 491 13.10 -14.76 -31.12
N GLU A 492 13.27 -15.23 -29.88
CA GLU A 492 12.23 -15.98 -29.15
C GLU A 492 11.04 -15.09 -28.74
N LEU A 493 11.27 -13.84 -28.34
CA LEU A 493 10.18 -12.87 -28.13
C LEU A 493 9.38 -12.66 -29.43
N TYR A 494 10.09 -12.52 -30.55
CA TYR A 494 9.47 -12.41 -31.87
C TYR A 494 8.72 -13.68 -32.27
N ALA A 495 9.25 -14.87 -31.99
CA ALA A 495 8.58 -16.14 -32.26
C ALA A 495 7.27 -16.26 -31.48
N ILE A 496 7.26 -15.93 -30.18
CA ILE A 496 6.03 -15.92 -29.37
C ILE A 496 5.03 -14.90 -29.92
N ARG A 497 5.48 -13.70 -30.29
CA ARG A 497 4.64 -12.69 -30.96
C ARG A 497 3.98 -13.27 -32.22
N GLN A 498 4.73 -13.95 -33.09
CA GLN A 498 4.19 -14.54 -34.32
C GLN A 498 3.19 -15.68 -34.03
N ALA A 499 3.44 -16.50 -33.01
CA ALA A 499 2.50 -17.52 -32.56
C ALA A 499 1.19 -16.88 -32.06
N ALA A 500 1.28 -15.88 -31.19
CA ALA A 500 0.13 -15.17 -30.64
C ALA A 500 -0.73 -14.50 -31.74
N LEU A 501 -0.10 -13.89 -32.76
CA LEU A 501 -0.82 -13.34 -33.92
C LEU A 501 -1.64 -14.38 -34.69
N LYS A 502 -1.20 -15.64 -34.70
CA LYS A 502 -1.89 -16.78 -35.32
C LYS A 502 -2.90 -17.45 -34.39
N GLY A 503 -3.03 -16.99 -33.15
CA GLY A 503 -3.83 -17.67 -32.11
C GLY A 503 -3.22 -18.99 -31.64
N ASP A 504 -1.92 -19.19 -31.87
CA ASP A 504 -1.19 -20.35 -31.41
C ASP A 504 -0.68 -20.12 -29.97
N HIS A 505 -1.21 -20.89 -29.03
CA HIS A 505 -0.89 -20.82 -27.60
C HIS A 505 0.13 -21.90 -27.18
N SER A 506 0.69 -22.67 -28.11
CA SER A 506 1.62 -23.78 -27.83
C SER A 506 2.88 -23.36 -27.08
N TRP A 507 3.30 -22.09 -27.23
CA TRP A 507 4.43 -21.52 -26.51
C TRP A 507 4.24 -21.48 -24.98
N PHE A 508 2.99 -21.53 -24.50
CA PHE A 508 2.64 -21.34 -23.09
C PHE A 508 2.23 -22.64 -22.37
N THR A 509 1.65 -23.60 -23.08
CA THR A 509 1.08 -24.83 -22.49
C THR A 509 2.09 -25.58 -21.62
N GLY A 510 1.80 -25.70 -20.32
CA GLY A 510 2.66 -26.39 -19.35
C GLY A 510 3.98 -25.69 -19.02
N ARG A 511 4.14 -24.41 -19.40
CA ARG A 511 5.38 -23.65 -19.21
C ARG A 511 5.37 -22.70 -18.01
N ALA A 512 4.20 -22.21 -17.61
CA ALA A 512 4.09 -21.25 -16.51
C ALA A 512 4.40 -21.90 -15.15
N LYS A 513 5.38 -21.34 -14.44
CA LYS A 513 5.80 -21.71 -13.10
C LYS A 513 5.37 -20.60 -12.13
N ILE A 514 4.07 -20.58 -11.82
CA ILE A 514 3.49 -19.55 -10.95
C ILE A 514 2.81 -20.18 -9.74
N GLN A 515 2.89 -19.49 -8.61
CA GLN A 515 2.25 -19.88 -7.37
C GLN A 515 1.54 -18.67 -6.75
N MET A 516 0.29 -18.86 -6.32
CA MET A 516 -0.38 -17.87 -5.46
C MET A 516 0.20 -18.00 -4.05
N ILE A 517 0.76 -16.92 -3.52
CA ILE A 517 1.31 -16.88 -2.16
C ILE A 517 0.20 -16.43 -1.22
N ASP A 518 -0.53 -17.40 -0.71
CA ASP A 518 -1.46 -17.18 0.39
C ASP A 518 -0.69 -17.29 1.71
N LEU A 519 -0.69 -16.23 2.52
CA LEU A 519 0.03 -16.16 3.82
C LEU A 519 -0.82 -16.65 5.02
N ILE A 520 -2.05 -17.03 4.75
CA ILE A 520 -3.16 -17.42 5.63
C ILE A 520 -3.55 -18.92 5.61
N PRO A 521 -3.16 -19.75 4.61
CA PRO A 521 -3.63 -21.13 4.42
C PRO A 521 -3.53 -22.00 5.66
N THR A 522 -2.37 -22.03 6.34
CA THR A 522 -2.18 -22.95 7.46
C THR A 522 -3.13 -22.65 8.62
N THR A 523 -3.30 -21.38 8.96
CA THR A 523 -4.24 -20.97 10.02
C THR A 523 -5.68 -21.27 9.59
N THR A 524 -6.06 -20.99 8.34
CA THR A 524 -7.38 -21.36 7.80
C THR A 524 -7.62 -22.86 7.81
N LYS A 525 -6.63 -23.67 7.42
CA LYS A 525 -6.67 -25.13 7.42
C LYS A 525 -6.95 -25.65 8.82
N LEU A 526 -6.20 -25.17 9.79
CA LEU A 526 -6.35 -25.57 11.19
C LEU A 526 -7.69 -25.12 11.77
N LEU A 527 -8.18 -23.92 11.42
CA LEU A 527 -9.51 -23.47 11.87
C LEU A 527 -10.65 -24.32 11.26
N LYS A 528 -10.57 -24.67 9.97
CA LYS A 528 -11.53 -25.58 9.32
C LYS A 528 -11.47 -27.00 9.91
N ALA A 529 -10.27 -27.51 10.16
CA ALA A 529 -10.07 -28.81 10.79
C ALA A 529 -10.56 -28.81 12.25
N ALA A 530 -10.25 -27.79 13.03
CA ALA A 530 -10.76 -27.60 14.39
C ALA A 530 -12.28 -27.54 14.42
N ASN A 531 -12.91 -26.90 13.44
CA ASN A 531 -14.37 -26.91 13.29
C ASN A 531 -14.91 -28.33 13.07
N THR A 532 -14.27 -29.10 12.19
CA THR A 532 -14.66 -30.48 11.86
C THR A 532 -14.46 -31.43 13.05
N LEU A 533 -13.35 -31.29 13.75
CA LEU A 533 -12.94 -32.14 14.87
C LEU A 533 -13.49 -31.66 16.22
N GLN A 534 -14.27 -30.58 16.23
CA GLN A 534 -14.84 -29.97 17.44
C GLN A 534 -13.78 -29.56 18.48
N ILE A 535 -12.61 -29.14 18.00
CA ILE A 535 -11.51 -28.64 18.83
C ILE A 535 -11.83 -27.19 19.23
N PRO A 536 -11.75 -26.81 20.52
CA PRO A 536 -11.95 -25.43 20.97
C PRO A 536 -10.88 -24.48 20.44
N THR A 537 -11.29 -23.33 19.91
CA THR A 537 -10.38 -22.29 19.38
C THR A 537 -10.37 -21.07 20.29
N TYR A 538 -9.17 -20.57 20.58
CA TYR A 538 -8.95 -19.33 21.35
C TYR A 538 -8.13 -18.37 20.50
N VAL A 539 -8.59 -17.13 20.38
CA VAL A 539 -7.97 -16.09 19.58
C VAL A 539 -7.58 -14.94 20.48
N THR A 540 -6.39 -14.39 20.24
CA THR A 540 -5.97 -13.13 20.84
C THR A 540 -5.40 -12.21 19.79
N THR A 541 -5.70 -10.93 19.89
CA THR A 541 -5.08 -9.87 19.08
C THR A 541 -4.14 -9.07 19.98
N GLN A 542 -2.88 -8.88 19.56
CA GLN A 542 -1.95 -8.03 20.31
C GLN A 542 -2.32 -6.57 20.07
N ASN A 543 -2.86 -5.91 21.09
CA ASN A 543 -3.17 -4.49 21.08
C ASN A 543 -3.93 -4.07 19.82
N ARG A 544 -5.15 -4.58 19.66
CA ARG A 544 -6.02 -4.38 18.51
C ARG A 544 -6.16 -2.91 18.14
N SER A 545 -6.20 -2.04 19.15
CA SER A 545 -6.24 -0.58 18.95
C SER A 545 -4.98 0.02 18.30
N LYS A 546 -3.80 -0.61 18.44
CA LYS A 546 -2.54 -0.12 17.86
C LYS A 546 -2.06 -0.91 16.65
N LEU A 547 -2.32 -2.21 16.60
CA LEU A 547 -1.77 -3.12 15.58
C LEU A 547 -2.84 -3.63 14.60
N GLY A 548 -4.10 -3.27 14.80
CA GLY A 548 -5.22 -3.76 13.98
C GLY A 548 -5.74 -5.13 14.43
N ASP A 549 -6.87 -5.54 13.85
CA ASP A 549 -7.49 -6.84 14.15
C ASP A 549 -6.89 -7.99 13.33
N THR A 550 -7.33 -9.23 13.59
CA THR A 550 -6.96 -10.38 12.76
C THR A 550 -7.35 -10.17 11.29
N VAL A 551 -6.51 -10.66 10.38
CA VAL A 551 -6.71 -10.52 8.93
C VAL A 551 -8.09 -11.01 8.49
N SER A 552 -8.69 -10.28 7.54
CA SER A 552 -10.07 -10.46 7.08
C SER A 552 -10.41 -11.88 6.63
N GLU A 553 -9.43 -12.58 6.10
CA GLU A 553 -9.53 -13.92 5.53
C GLU A 553 -9.75 -14.98 6.62
N LEU A 554 -9.38 -14.70 7.87
CA LEU A 554 -9.66 -15.57 9.01
C LEU A 554 -11.06 -15.31 9.60
N GLN A 555 -11.59 -14.10 9.47
CA GLN A 555 -12.82 -13.67 10.14
C GLN A 555 -14.04 -14.60 9.91
N PRO A 556 -14.28 -15.16 8.71
CA PRO A 556 -15.37 -16.13 8.50
C PRO A 556 -15.26 -17.37 9.39
N HIS A 557 -14.05 -17.75 9.75
CA HIS A 557 -13.76 -18.90 10.60
C HIS A 557 -13.74 -18.54 12.09
N LEU A 558 -13.52 -17.26 12.41
CA LEU A 558 -13.50 -16.77 13.79
C LEU A 558 -14.89 -16.53 14.39
N SER A 559 -15.93 -16.59 13.55
CA SER A 559 -17.34 -16.52 13.98
C SER A 559 -17.95 -17.90 14.28
N SER A 560 -17.17 -18.97 14.21
CA SER A 560 -17.65 -20.34 14.48
C SER A 560 -18.02 -20.53 15.96
N PRO A 561 -19.05 -21.36 16.29
CA PRO A 561 -19.35 -21.77 17.66
C PRO A 561 -18.18 -22.43 18.42
N ASN A 562 -17.17 -22.90 17.68
CA ASN A 562 -15.98 -23.52 18.27
C ASN A 562 -14.99 -22.49 18.81
N VAL A 563 -15.12 -21.20 18.47
CA VAL A 563 -14.33 -20.12 19.05
C VAL A 563 -14.87 -19.77 20.43
N LYS A 564 -14.05 -20.02 21.46
CA LYS A 564 -14.42 -19.81 22.88
C LYS A 564 -14.03 -18.42 23.38
N ALA A 565 -13.02 -17.82 22.77
CA ALA A 565 -12.57 -16.48 23.10
C ALA A 565 -11.94 -15.78 21.89
N ASN A 566 -12.17 -14.48 21.77
CA ASN A 566 -11.45 -13.58 20.87
C ASN A 566 -11.12 -12.30 21.67
N VAL A 567 -9.90 -12.24 22.21
CA VAL A 567 -9.50 -11.29 23.27
C VAL A 567 -8.46 -10.31 22.75
N ASP A 568 -8.62 -9.02 23.04
CA ASP A 568 -7.55 -8.05 22.84
C ASP A 568 -6.56 -8.11 24.03
N LYS A 569 -5.26 -8.06 23.77
CA LYS A 569 -4.23 -8.19 24.81
C LYS A 569 -3.04 -7.26 24.63
N THR A 570 -2.51 -6.76 25.73
CA THR A 570 -1.18 -6.13 25.79
C THR A 570 -0.10 -7.10 26.27
N LEU A 571 -0.49 -8.15 27.00
CA LEU A 571 0.40 -9.23 27.45
C LEU A 571 0.97 -9.98 26.24
N PHE A 572 2.28 -10.25 26.21
CA PHE A 572 2.88 -10.99 25.08
C PHE A 572 2.37 -12.43 24.98
N SER A 573 2.15 -13.10 26.10
CA SER A 573 1.49 -14.40 26.15
C SER A 573 -0.01 -14.29 25.85
N MET A 574 -0.60 -15.32 25.23
CA MET A 574 -2.06 -15.45 25.07
C MET A 574 -2.78 -15.74 26.38
N ILE A 575 -2.06 -16.17 27.43
CA ILE A 575 -2.65 -16.58 28.70
C ILE A 575 -2.99 -15.37 29.56
N THR A 576 -3.93 -14.57 29.08
CA THR A 576 -4.54 -13.48 29.84
C THR A 576 -5.54 -14.04 30.85
N PRO A 577 -5.94 -13.27 31.88
CA PRO A 577 -6.97 -13.70 32.83
C PRO A 577 -8.29 -14.12 32.14
N GLU A 578 -8.64 -13.49 31.03
CA GLU A 578 -9.86 -13.79 30.26
C GLU A 578 -9.76 -15.12 29.51
N ILE A 579 -8.59 -15.43 28.94
CA ILE A 579 -8.32 -16.72 28.30
C ILE A 579 -8.25 -17.81 29.37
N GLU A 580 -7.49 -17.59 30.44
CA GLU A 580 -7.33 -18.53 31.57
C GLU A 580 -8.68 -18.92 32.17
N ALA A 581 -9.59 -17.96 32.38
CA ALA A 581 -10.92 -18.22 32.91
C ALA A 581 -11.79 -19.11 31.99
N LYS A 582 -11.47 -19.16 30.70
CA LYS A 582 -12.19 -19.92 29.66
C LYS A 582 -11.46 -21.20 29.24
N LEU A 583 -10.23 -21.41 29.69
CA LEU A 583 -9.56 -22.69 29.50
C LEU A 583 -10.27 -23.75 30.36
N PRO A 584 -10.34 -25.01 29.90
CA PRO A 584 -10.85 -26.10 30.73
C PRO A 584 -10.03 -26.16 32.03
N LYS A 585 -10.71 -26.05 33.18
CA LYS A 585 -10.05 -26.09 34.49
C LYS A 585 -9.48 -27.49 34.69
N THR A 586 -8.16 -27.58 34.83
CA THR A 586 -7.50 -28.81 35.25
C THR A 586 -7.35 -28.74 36.77
N THR A 587 -8.07 -29.59 37.49
CA THR A 587 -7.86 -29.77 38.94
C THR A 587 -6.73 -30.77 39.20
N ALA A 588 -6.14 -30.71 40.40
CA ALA A 588 -5.04 -31.60 40.77
C ALA A 588 -5.46 -33.07 40.62
N GLY A 589 -4.91 -33.74 39.58
CA GLY A 589 -5.23 -35.13 39.22
C GLY A 589 -5.78 -35.33 37.81
N GLU A 590 -6.07 -34.26 37.05
CA GLU A 590 -6.61 -34.36 35.68
C GLU A 590 -5.55 -34.25 34.58
N THR A 591 -5.89 -34.79 33.40
CA THR A 591 -5.04 -34.88 32.21
C THR A 591 -4.61 -33.49 31.69
N PRO A 592 -3.32 -33.29 31.38
CA PRO A 592 -2.83 -32.10 30.69
C PRO A 592 -3.63 -31.77 29.44
N LEU A 593 -3.84 -30.47 29.17
CA LEU A 593 -4.37 -30.02 27.88
C LEU A 593 -3.34 -30.24 26.77
N ASP A 594 -3.84 -30.54 25.58
CA ASP A 594 -3.09 -30.47 24.33
C ASP A 594 -3.35 -29.12 23.67
N ALA A 595 -2.36 -28.24 23.69
CA ALA A 595 -2.43 -26.90 23.14
C ALA A 595 -1.72 -26.82 21.80
N ILE A 596 -2.44 -26.49 20.72
CA ILE A 596 -1.89 -26.30 19.39
C ILE A 596 -1.76 -24.79 19.14
N ILE A 597 -0.54 -24.31 18.87
CA ILE A 597 -0.25 -22.88 18.74
C ILE A 597 0.15 -22.53 17.30
N VAL A 598 -0.54 -21.51 16.78
CA VAL A 598 -0.22 -20.78 15.54
C VAL A 598 -0.27 -19.28 15.80
N GLY A 599 0.45 -18.49 15.02
CA GLY A 599 0.45 -17.04 15.16
C GLY A 599 1.73 -16.36 14.71
N ILE A 600 1.76 -15.04 14.85
CA ILE A 600 2.88 -14.20 14.46
C ILE A 600 3.74 -13.84 15.67
N GLU A 601 4.96 -13.35 15.40
CA GLU A 601 6.00 -13.09 16.40
C GLU A 601 6.42 -14.33 17.18
N THR A 602 6.99 -15.30 16.45
CA THR A 602 7.44 -16.59 16.99
C THR A 602 8.37 -16.40 18.19
N HIS A 603 9.27 -15.42 18.11
CA HIS A 603 10.28 -15.10 19.13
C HIS A 603 9.73 -14.35 20.35
N ILE A 604 8.50 -13.82 20.28
CA ILE A 604 7.87 -13.06 21.37
C ILE A 604 6.58 -13.76 21.78
N CYS A 605 5.47 -13.50 21.09
CA CYS A 605 4.14 -13.89 21.54
C CYS A 605 3.97 -15.41 21.57
N VAL A 606 4.39 -16.12 20.52
CA VAL A 606 4.32 -17.60 20.47
C VAL A 606 5.22 -18.19 21.54
N THR A 607 6.44 -17.67 21.69
CA THR A 607 7.40 -18.17 22.69
C THR A 607 6.86 -18.01 24.11
N GLN A 608 6.42 -16.81 24.49
CA GLN A 608 5.90 -16.56 25.84
C GLN A 608 4.65 -17.40 26.12
N THR A 609 3.74 -17.51 25.16
CA THR A 609 2.54 -18.36 25.30
C THR A 609 2.90 -19.84 25.49
N THR A 610 3.86 -20.33 24.72
CA THR A 610 4.31 -21.73 24.80
C THR A 610 4.92 -22.03 26.17
N LEU A 611 5.80 -21.16 26.66
CA LEU A 611 6.44 -21.31 27.96
C LEU A 611 5.41 -21.26 29.10
N ASP A 612 4.46 -20.33 29.05
CA ASP A 612 3.39 -20.22 30.06
C ASP A 612 2.52 -21.48 30.15
N MET A 613 2.19 -22.09 29.01
CA MET A 613 1.40 -23.32 28.95
C MET A 613 2.21 -24.54 29.44
N LEU A 614 3.50 -24.62 29.10
CA LEU A 614 4.40 -25.67 29.58
C LEU A 614 4.60 -25.59 31.10
N GLU A 615 4.76 -24.38 31.66
CA GLU A 615 4.90 -24.16 33.11
C GLU A 615 3.64 -24.60 33.87
N ARG A 616 2.46 -24.50 33.24
CA ARG A 616 1.18 -25.03 33.75
C ARG A 616 1.02 -26.55 33.57
N GLY A 617 2.04 -27.23 33.05
CA GLY A 617 2.06 -28.69 32.88
C GLY A 617 1.26 -29.18 31.68
N HIS A 618 0.93 -28.32 30.72
CA HIS A 618 0.25 -28.71 29.48
C HIS A 618 1.22 -29.22 28.42
N ARG A 619 0.71 -30.05 27.50
CA ARG A 619 1.43 -30.48 26.31
C ARG A 619 1.22 -29.45 25.22
N VAL A 620 2.30 -28.90 24.67
CA VAL A 620 2.22 -27.80 23.71
C VAL A 620 2.83 -28.19 22.38
N TYR A 621 2.05 -28.01 21.32
CA TYR A 621 2.40 -28.27 19.94
C TYR A 621 2.54 -26.92 19.21
N VAL A 622 3.74 -26.60 18.72
CA VAL A 622 4.00 -25.39 17.94
C VAL A 622 4.05 -25.76 16.46
N ILE A 623 3.16 -25.16 15.67
CA ILE A 623 2.98 -25.51 14.26
C ILE A 623 3.89 -24.67 13.39
N VAL A 624 4.98 -25.28 12.90
CA VAL A 624 6.07 -24.56 12.23
C VAL A 624 5.64 -23.83 10.96
N ASP A 625 4.75 -24.43 10.20
CA ASP A 625 4.13 -23.89 8.98
C ASP A 625 2.95 -22.95 9.27
N GLY A 626 2.64 -22.72 10.54
CA GLY A 626 1.61 -21.79 11.03
C GLY A 626 2.15 -20.71 11.96
N VAL A 627 3.47 -20.57 12.12
CA VAL A 627 4.10 -19.51 12.91
C VAL A 627 5.14 -18.70 12.11
N SER A 628 5.16 -17.38 12.33
CA SER A 628 6.09 -16.45 11.65
C SER A 628 6.65 -15.39 12.61
N SER A 629 7.67 -14.65 12.17
CA SER A 629 8.26 -13.51 12.89
C SER A 629 8.60 -12.41 11.87
N VAL A 630 8.55 -11.14 12.27
CA VAL A 630 9.03 -10.03 11.41
C VAL A 630 10.54 -10.12 11.18
N ASN A 631 11.29 -10.62 12.17
CA ASN A 631 12.71 -10.93 12.06
C ASN A 631 12.87 -12.43 11.75
N SER A 632 13.37 -12.78 10.56
CA SER A 632 13.46 -14.16 10.09
C SER A 632 14.57 -14.94 10.80
N GLU A 633 15.66 -14.29 11.20
CA GLU A 633 16.76 -14.90 11.96
C GLU A 633 16.31 -15.37 13.35
N GLU A 634 15.40 -14.61 13.98
CA GLU A 634 14.86 -14.93 15.32
C GLU A 634 13.92 -16.14 15.33
N ARG A 635 13.27 -16.46 14.20
CA ARG A 635 12.30 -17.55 14.11
C ARG A 635 12.94 -18.91 14.40
N GLY A 636 14.10 -19.19 13.80
CA GLY A 636 14.83 -20.46 14.00
C GLY A 636 15.32 -20.61 15.44
N ILE A 637 15.85 -19.53 16.02
CA ILE A 637 16.34 -19.48 17.41
C ILE A 637 15.18 -19.75 18.38
N ALA A 638 14.04 -19.09 18.19
CA ALA A 638 12.86 -19.27 19.01
C ALA A 638 12.34 -20.71 18.96
N LEU A 639 12.22 -21.31 17.78
CA LEU A 639 11.74 -22.69 17.63
C LEU A 639 12.69 -23.71 18.27
N ALA A 640 14.00 -23.52 18.14
CA ALA A 640 14.99 -24.35 18.82
C ALA A 640 14.83 -24.26 20.35
N ARG A 641 14.73 -23.03 20.87
CA ARG A 641 14.48 -22.78 22.30
C ARG A 641 13.20 -23.43 22.80
N LEU A 642 12.12 -23.38 22.03
CA LEU A 642 10.84 -23.98 22.41
C LEU A 642 10.91 -25.51 22.44
N ARG A 643 11.65 -26.11 21.51
CA ARG A 643 11.93 -27.56 21.54
C ARG A 643 12.71 -27.94 22.79
N ASP A 644 13.75 -27.19 23.14
CA ASP A 644 14.55 -27.41 24.35
C ASP A 644 13.74 -27.22 25.64
N ALA A 645 12.74 -26.33 25.62
CA ALA A 645 11.81 -26.13 26.73
C ALA A 645 10.77 -27.25 26.88
N GLY A 646 10.66 -28.17 25.92
CA GLY A 646 9.75 -29.32 25.96
C GLY A 646 8.50 -29.21 25.08
N ALA A 647 8.40 -28.19 24.22
CA ALA A 647 7.32 -28.12 23.22
C ALA A 647 7.56 -29.11 22.06
N VAL A 648 6.47 -29.70 21.56
CA VAL A 648 6.48 -30.50 20.33
C VAL A 648 6.41 -29.55 19.14
N VAL A 649 7.54 -29.39 18.45
CA VAL A 649 7.60 -28.58 17.23
C VAL A 649 7.30 -29.47 16.03
N THR A 650 6.12 -29.30 15.40
CA THR A 650 5.59 -30.18 14.35
C THR A 650 4.92 -29.38 13.22
N SER A 651 4.49 -30.05 12.14
CA SER A 651 3.73 -29.42 11.05
C SER A 651 2.23 -29.58 11.23
N SER A 652 1.46 -28.73 10.55
CA SER A 652 0.00 -28.79 10.56
C SER A 652 -0.54 -30.09 9.97
N GLU A 653 0.16 -30.72 9.02
CA GLU A 653 -0.22 -32.01 8.46
C GLU A 653 -0.03 -33.14 9.49
N SER A 654 1.15 -33.21 10.11
CA SER A 654 1.50 -34.26 11.07
C SER A 654 0.55 -34.26 12.26
N ILE A 655 0.28 -33.09 12.84
CA ILE A 655 -0.60 -33.00 14.02
C ILE A 655 -2.05 -33.40 13.69
N LEU A 656 -2.55 -33.07 12.49
CA LEU A 656 -3.92 -33.42 12.10
C LEU A 656 -4.09 -34.93 11.96
N PHE A 657 -3.11 -35.64 11.40
CA PHE A 657 -3.15 -37.09 11.34
C PHE A 657 -2.90 -37.76 12.70
N GLU A 658 -2.06 -37.17 13.55
CA GLU A 658 -1.89 -37.63 14.94
C GLU A 658 -3.21 -37.56 15.72
N ILE A 659 -3.97 -36.47 15.58
CA ILE A 659 -5.29 -36.31 16.22
C ILE A 659 -6.31 -37.33 15.67
N LEU A 660 -6.30 -37.58 14.36
CA LEU A 660 -7.24 -38.52 13.75
C LEU A 660 -7.00 -39.96 14.22
N GLY A 661 -5.73 -40.37 14.38
CA GLY A 661 -5.31 -41.68 14.86
C GLY A 661 -5.58 -42.86 13.91
N ASP A 662 -6.68 -42.82 13.15
CA ASP A 662 -7.13 -43.89 12.25
C ASP A 662 -7.96 -43.34 11.07
N ALA A 663 -7.91 -44.03 9.92
CA ALA A 663 -8.66 -43.65 8.71
C ALA A 663 -10.19 -43.82 8.83
N GLY A 664 -10.64 -44.58 9.83
CA GLY A 664 -12.03 -44.76 10.21
C GLY A 664 -12.62 -43.63 11.05
N HIS A 665 -11.83 -42.63 11.47
CA HIS A 665 -12.32 -41.47 12.22
C HIS A 665 -13.37 -40.69 11.41
N GLY A 666 -14.49 -40.28 12.03
CA GLY A 666 -15.59 -39.62 11.33
C GLY A 666 -15.19 -38.32 10.59
N GLY A 667 -14.17 -37.62 11.10
CA GLY A 667 -13.59 -36.42 10.47
C GLY A 667 -12.53 -36.70 9.40
N PHE A 668 -12.09 -37.96 9.21
CA PHE A 668 -10.93 -38.30 8.37
C PHE A 668 -11.09 -37.83 6.92
N ARG A 669 -12.25 -38.06 6.30
CA ARG A 669 -12.46 -37.68 4.89
C ARG A 669 -12.34 -36.17 4.67
N THR A 670 -12.93 -35.39 5.58
CA THR A 670 -12.90 -33.93 5.51
C THR A 670 -11.49 -33.42 5.76
N VAL A 671 -10.81 -33.88 6.83
CA VAL A 671 -9.46 -33.43 7.19
C VAL A 671 -8.42 -33.88 6.16
N SER A 672 -8.49 -35.12 5.67
CA SER A 672 -7.65 -35.61 4.58
C SER A 672 -7.88 -34.83 3.29
N GLY A 673 -9.13 -34.42 3.01
CA GLY A 673 -9.47 -33.52 1.92
C GLY A 673 -8.77 -32.17 2.05
N LEU A 674 -8.85 -31.53 3.23
CA LEU A 674 -8.17 -30.26 3.53
C LEU A 674 -6.64 -30.36 3.41
N VAL A 675 -6.04 -31.44 3.89
CA VAL A 675 -4.58 -31.65 3.77
C VAL A 675 -4.17 -31.81 2.31
N LYS A 676 -4.97 -32.54 1.51
CA LYS A 676 -4.71 -32.70 0.06
C LYS A 676 -4.90 -31.39 -0.71
N GLU A 677 -5.94 -30.64 -0.38
CA GLU A 677 -6.23 -29.32 -0.96
C GLU A 677 -5.06 -28.35 -0.75
N MET A 678 -4.42 -28.41 0.43
CA MET A 678 -3.46 -27.39 0.89
C MET A 678 -2.02 -27.92 0.96
N LYS A 679 -1.72 -28.94 0.16
CA LYS A 679 -0.46 -29.69 0.21
C LYS A 679 0.73 -28.84 -0.21
N GLU A 680 0.59 -28.06 -1.27
CA GLU A 680 1.71 -27.28 -1.83
C GLU A 680 2.06 -26.07 -0.95
N GLU A 681 1.08 -25.45 -0.32
CA GLU A 681 1.28 -24.36 0.66
C GLU A 681 2.01 -24.88 1.90
N THR A 682 1.62 -26.07 2.37
CA THR A 682 2.28 -26.75 3.50
C THR A 682 3.74 -27.07 3.16
N LYS A 683 3.99 -27.57 1.95
CA LYS A 683 5.34 -27.88 1.48
C LYS A 683 6.23 -26.64 1.40
N GLY A 684 5.75 -25.55 0.79
CA GLY A 684 6.50 -24.29 0.71
C GLY A 684 6.84 -23.68 2.07
N ALA A 685 5.90 -23.75 3.03
CA ALA A 685 6.15 -23.29 4.39
C ALA A 685 7.17 -24.15 5.15
N LEU A 686 7.27 -25.44 4.81
CA LEU A 686 8.20 -26.40 5.42
C LEU A 686 9.61 -26.39 4.80
N GLU A 687 9.76 -25.99 3.53
CA GLU A 687 11.05 -25.99 2.83
C GLU A 687 12.11 -25.08 3.48
N VAL A 688 11.67 -24.07 4.24
CA VAL A 688 12.53 -23.19 5.07
C VAL A 688 13.25 -23.98 6.18
N PHE A 689 12.70 -25.11 6.62
CA PHE A 689 13.24 -25.93 7.71
C PHE A 689 14.13 -27.08 7.25
N SER A 690 13.99 -27.52 6.00
CA SER A 690 14.81 -28.60 5.42
C SER A 690 16.24 -28.17 5.03
N LYS A 691 16.65 -26.94 5.34
CA LYS A 691 18.00 -26.41 5.09
C LYS A 691 18.82 -26.19 6.38
N ILE A 692 18.44 -26.83 7.50
CA ILE A 692 19.27 -26.89 8.72
C ILE A 692 20.13 -28.15 8.69
#